data_AF-A0ABD2YCD1-F1
#
_entry.id   AF-A0ABD2YCD1-F1
#
_cell.length_a   1.000
_cell.length_b   1.000
_cell.length_c   1.000
_cell.angle_alpha   90.00
_cell.angle_beta   90.00
_cell.angle_gamma   90.00
#
_symmetry.space_group_name_H-M   'P 1'
#
loop_
_entity.id
_entity.type
_entity.pdbx_description
1 polymer ?
#
loop_
_entity_poly.entity_id
_entity_poly.type
_entity_poly.pdbx_seq_one_letter_code
_entity_poly.pdbx_strand_id
1 'polypeptide(L)'
;ELMEVAKYYSLFLGQIFLFISVVFEGINVVEASGWLNAHATFYGINQDPSKLGGACGYENTYQAGFGVYTTALSGALFRGGEACGACYQVTCNTMLDRKWCLPRGSVTVTATNFCPPNHNGGWCDPPRQHFDMSMPAFLRIARQGNEGVVPVLYTRVSCTRKGGVRFTLKGQSNFNMVMISNVGGDGDIKNAWIRGSRTRNWVAMRRNWGANWQTSLDIRSQTLSFRLTLVNGRTLDFFNVVPSSWQFGQTFAAPNHGCGEARPTTSKSGLRMLTINATESSAVIPVLDQWIEEGRKVQKIELQRIIRDLRSRRRYSQALQVSEWMSHGGLWSFSPSDCAVHVDLIGVVHGWATAECYFDSLKDQEKTDKTYGALLNCYVREGLLDKSLLHVQKMKETGYASSTLIYNNLMCLYKQNGQLDKVPELLVEMKKNGVSPNNFSYRICINCYGEKSNFASLEELLEEMENQSHISMDWTTYSIVSNYYIRANQREKAIVFLKKLEDALHKDAVGYNHLISLHGQLGNLDEVMRLWGVQKIVCKKQINRDYITMLGVLVKLGELEKAKELLQDWESSCHTYDFRVPNILLIGFCQRGLTEKAEDMLREIVKKGKVPTPNSWGIIAGGYMNKDNMEKAFECMKEALAVLGQNPKWDPKPRLVYNILNWLGNREELEEVQAFISSLKTVVPANRNLYHALIKANIRDRKDVDWVLKSMKADCIEEDAKVEKLLGMR
;
A
#
# COMPACT_ATOMS: atom_id res chain seq x y z
N GLU A 1 -67.60 -81.94 -13.91
CA GLU A 1 -66.69 -81.44 -12.84
C GLU A 1 -65.26 -81.06 -13.25
N LEU A 2 -64.65 -81.52 -14.37
CA LEU A 2 -63.32 -80.99 -14.79
C LEU A 2 -63.34 -80.12 -16.06
N MET A 3 -64.47 -79.96 -16.73
CA MET A 3 -64.60 -79.13 -17.95
C MET A 3 -65.33 -77.79 -17.76
N GLU A 4 -66.07 -77.60 -16.66
CA GLU A 4 -66.76 -76.33 -16.37
C GLU A 4 -65.87 -75.31 -15.62
N VAL A 5 -64.88 -75.78 -14.85
CA VAL A 5 -63.93 -74.91 -14.15
C VAL A 5 -62.96 -74.23 -15.13
N ALA A 6 -62.65 -74.86 -16.27
CA ALA A 6 -61.76 -74.31 -17.29
C ALA A 6 -62.36 -73.09 -18.04
N LYS A 7 -63.70 -73.00 -18.17
CA LYS A 7 -64.38 -71.85 -18.79
C LYS A 7 -64.39 -70.60 -17.91
N TYR A 8 -64.37 -70.76 -16.58
CA TYR A 8 -64.30 -69.63 -15.65
C TYR A 8 -62.90 -69.00 -15.60
N TYR A 9 -61.83 -69.79 -15.79
CA TYR A 9 -60.46 -69.28 -15.76
C TYR A 9 -60.07 -68.43 -16.99
N SER A 10 -60.59 -68.72 -18.19
CA SER A 10 -60.22 -67.92 -19.39
C SER A 10 -60.93 -66.56 -19.47
N LEU A 11 -62.16 -66.46 -18.94
CA LEU A 11 -62.92 -65.21 -18.87
C LEU A 11 -62.40 -64.26 -17.77
N PHE A 12 -61.88 -64.79 -16.66
CA PHE A 12 -61.32 -63.98 -15.57
C PHE A 12 -59.93 -63.42 -15.89
N LEU A 13 -59.09 -64.16 -16.63
CA LEU A 13 -57.77 -63.68 -17.07
C LEU A 13 -57.85 -62.59 -18.14
N GLY A 14 -58.88 -62.62 -19.00
CA GLY A 14 -59.09 -61.61 -20.04
C GLY A 14 -59.49 -60.22 -19.51
N GLN A 15 -60.22 -60.15 -18.39
CA GLN A 15 -60.66 -58.87 -17.82
C GLN A 15 -59.60 -58.21 -16.92
N ILE A 16 -58.69 -58.99 -16.30
CA ILE A 16 -57.59 -58.44 -15.49
C ILE A 16 -56.51 -57.80 -16.36
N PHE A 17 -56.23 -58.36 -17.55
CA PHE A 17 -55.22 -57.81 -18.47
C PHE A 17 -55.63 -56.44 -19.05
N LEU A 18 -56.92 -56.21 -19.24
CA LEU A 18 -57.45 -54.93 -19.75
C LEU A 18 -57.44 -53.83 -18.67
N PHE A 19 -57.52 -54.18 -17.38
CA PHE A 19 -57.44 -53.20 -16.29
C PHE A 19 -56.00 -52.85 -15.89
N ILE A 20 -55.05 -53.79 -16.02
CA ILE A 20 -53.63 -53.53 -15.74
C ILE A 20 -52.95 -52.72 -16.86
N SER A 21 -53.42 -52.83 -18.11
CA SER A 21 -52.80 -52.12 -19.24
C SER A 21 -53.21 -50.63 -19.34
N VAL A 22 -54.29 -50.21 -18.68
CA VAL A 22 -54.77 -48.80 -18.72
C VAL A 22 -54.19 -47.94 -17.59
N VAL A 23 -53.48 -48.52 -16.62
CA VAL A 23 -52.77 -47.78 -15.56
C VAL A 23 -51.28 -47.57 -15.88
N PHE A 24 -50.81 -48.07 -17.04
CA PHE A 24 -49.43 -47.94 -17.51
C PHE A 24 -49.22 -46.80 -18.53
N GLU A 25 -49.76 -45.62 -18.26
CA GLU A 25 -49.20 -44.37 -18.80
C GLU A 25 -49.20 -43.30 -17.71
N GLY A 26 -48.01 -42.99 -17.19
CA GLY A 26 -47.77 -41.69 -16.56
C GLY A 26 -47.51 -41.62 -15.06
N ILE A 27 -47.21 -42.73 -14.36
CA ILE A 27 -46.54 -42.65 -13.05
C ILE A 27 -45.04 -42.84 -13.26
N ASN A 28 -44.36 -41.80 -13.74
CA ASN A 28 -42.93 -41.69 -13.47
C ASN A 28 -42.79 -41.28 -12.00
N VAL A 29 -42.40 -42.27 -11.21
CA VAL A 29 -41.98 -42.22 -9.82
C VAL A 29 -41.26 -40.91 -9.51
N VAL A 30 -41.91 -40.08 -8.69
CA VAL A 30 -41.28 -39.02 -7.93
C VAL A 30 -40.58 -39.64 -6.72
N GLU A 31 -39.42 -39.06 -6.41
CA GLU A 31 -38.64 -39.11 -5.17
C GLU A 31 -37.61 -40.23 -4.95
N ALA A 32 -36.33 -39.82 -4.85
CA ALA A 32 -35.49 -40.00 -3.64
C ALA A 32 -33.99 -39.68 -3.88
N SER A 33 -33.65 -38.69 -4.71
CA SER A 33 -32.36 -38.01 -4.60
C SER A 33 -32.59 -36.56 -5.01
N GLY A 34 -32.34 -35.58 -4.13
CA GLY A 34 -32.64 -34.16 -4.37
C GLY A 34 -31.79 -33.49 -5.47
N TRP A 35 -31.36 -34.25 -6.48
CA TRP A 35 -30.50 -33.86 -7.57
C TRP A 35 -31.29 -33.72 -8.86
N LEU A 36 -31.08 -32.61 -9.58
CA LEU A 36 -31.73 -32.27 -10.84
C LEU A 36 -30.74 -32.37 -12.01
N ASN A 37 -31.25 -32.70 -13.19
CA ASN A 37 -30.44 -32.79 -14.41
C ASN A 37 -30.15 -31.40 -14.99
N ALA A 38 -28.90 -31.17 -15.37
CA ALA A 38 -28.45 -29.97 -16.07
C ALA A 38 -27.25 -30.28 -16.97
N HIS A 39 -26.73 -29.26 -17.65
CA HIS A 39 -25.48 -29.33 -18.40
C HIS A 39 -24.47 -28.33 -17.82
N ALA A 40 -23.19 -28.58 -18.06
CA ALA A 40 -22.15 -27.62 -17.70
C ALA A 40 -21.11 -27.43 -18.80
N THR A 41 -20.69 -26.18 -18.96
CA THR A 41 -19.52 -25.76 -19.76
C THR A 41 -18.55 -25.02 -18.85
N PHE A 42 -17.43 -24.58 -19.43
CA PHE A 42 -16.58 -23.61 -18.79
C PHE A 42 -16.18 -22.48 -19.74
N TYR A 43 -15.99 -21.29 -19.18
CA TYR A 43 -15.46 -20.13 -19.89
C TYR A 43 -14.01 -19.84 -19.47
N GLY A 44 -13.26 -19.20 -20.37
CA GLY A 44 -12.05 -18.44 -20.02
C GLY A 44 -10.73 -19.19 -20.03
N ILE A 45 -10.30 -19.74 -21.18
CA ILE A 45 -8.92 -20.28 -21.33
C ILE A 45 -7.85 -19.18 -21.07
N ASN A 46 -8.19 -17.89 -21.19
CA ASN A 46 -7.27 -16.75 -21.01
C ASN A 46 -7.87 -15.52 -20.28
N GLN A 47 -8.90 -15.68 -19.45
CA GLN A 47 -9.49 -14.55 -18.72
C GLN A 47 -9.06 -14.55 -17.24
N ASP A 48 -8.50 -13.43 -16.79
CA ASP A 48 -8.19 -13.18 -15.39
C ASP A 48 -9.48 -13.29 -14.55
N PRO A 49 -9.55 -14.19 -13.53
CA PRO A 49 -10.70 -14.33 -12.67
C PRO A 49 -11.14 -13.04 -11.98
N SER A 50 -10.25 -12.05 -11.87
CA SER A 50 -10.51 -10.72 -11.33
C SER A 50 -11.42 -9.84 -12.20
N LYS A 51 -11.64 -10.22 -13.47
CA LYS A 51 -12.46 -9.49 -14.46
C LYS A 51 -13.85 -10.09 -14.69
N LEU A 52 -14.24 -11.11 -13.91
CA LEU A 52 -15.51 -11.83 -14.05
C LEU A 52 -16.70 -11.10 -13.39
N GLY A 53 -16.77 -9.80 -13.60
CA GLY A 53 -17.84 -8.92 -13.11
C GLY A 53 -19.11 -9.08 -13.93
N GLY A 54 -20.00 -9.96 -13.46
CA GLY A 54 -21.17 -10.42 -14.20
C GLY A 54 -22.49 -9.71 -13.91
N ALA A 55 -23.55 -10.12 -14.62
CA ALA A 55 -24.95 -9.66 -14.54
C ALA A 55 -25.57 -9.63 -13.12
N CYS A 56 -24.91 -10.25 -12.13
CA CYS A 56 -25.28 -10.09 -10.71
C CYS A 56 -24.83 -8.77 -10.08
N GLY A 57 -23.99 -7.99 -10.76
CA GLY A 57 -23.47 -6.70 -10.28
C GLY A 57 -22.19 -6.80 -9.43
N TYR A 58 -21.66 -8.01 -9.21
CA TYR A 58 -20.44 -8.26 -8.45
C TYR A 58 -19.20 -7.94 -9.30
N GLU A 59 -18.72 -6.69 -9.30
CA GLU A 59 -17.61 -6.21 -10.14
C GLU A 59 -16.40 -7.16 -10.17
N ASN A 60 -15.96 -7.62 -8.99
CA ASN A 60 -14.90 -8.61 -8.85
C ASN A 60 -15.34 -9.68 -7.86
N THR A 61 -15.51 -10.92 -8.33
CA THR A 61 -16.02 -12.04 -7.53
C THR A 61 -15.09 -12.45 -6.39
N TYR A 62 -13.78 -12.24 -6.55
CA TYR A 62 -12.77 -12.48 -5.52
C TYR A 62 -12.89 -11.45 -4.39
N GLN A 63 -12.98 -10.17 -4.76
CA GLN A 63 -13.19 -9.08 -3.81
C GLN A 63 -14.58 -9.13 -3.18
N ALA A 64 -15.58 -9.67 -3.87
CA ALA A 64 -16.92 -9.90 -3.33
C ALA A 64 -17.02 -11.13 -2.40
N GLY A 65 -15.94 -11.91 -2.24
CA GLY A 65 -15.86 -13.02 -1.28
C GLY A 65 -16.28 -14.39 -1.82
N PHE A 66 -16.50 -14.51 -3.13
CA PHE A 66 -17.00 -15.74 -3.77
C PHE A 66 -15.90 -16.70 -4.23
N GLY A 67 -14.64 -16.26 -4.28
CA GLY A 67 -13.48 -17.09 -4.64
C GLY A 67 -13.45 -17.46 -6.12
N VAL A 68 -12.78 -18.58 -6.45
CA VAL A 68 -12.60 -19.06 -7.84
C VAL A 68 -13.63 -20.08 -8.29
N TYR A 69 -14.57 -20.48 -7.43
CA TYR A 69 -15.60 -21.48 -7.76
C TYR A 69 -16.93 -20.80 -8.04
N THR A 70 -17.00 -20.18 -9.22
CA THR A 70 -18.13 -19.38 -9.68
C THR A 70 -18.77 -19.96 -10.93
N THR A 71 -20.03 -19.61 -11.17
CA THR A 71 -20.79 -20.03 -12.35
C THR A 71 -21.69 -18.91 -12.86
N ALA A 72 -21.89 -18.89 -14.18
CA ALA A 72 -22.92 -18.15 -14.88
C ALA A 72 -24.12 -19.08 -15.14
N LEU A 73 -25.31 -18.67 -14.73
CA LEU A 73 -26.52 -19.49 -14.84
C LEU A 73 -27.29 -19.19 -16.12
N SER A 74 -27.87 -20.21 -16.75
CA SER A 74 -28.84 -20.02 -17.85
C SER A 74 -30.11 -19.30 -17.39
N GLY A 75 -30.93 -18.84 -18.34
CA GLY A 75 -32.21 -18.17 -18.06
C GLY A 75 -33.13 -18.96 -17.12
N ALA A 76 -33.17 -20.28 -17.28
CA ALA A 76 -33.98 -21.18 -16.45
C ALA A 76 -33.56 -21.17 -14.96
N LEU A 77 -32.28 -20.94 -14.66
CA LEU A 77 -31.73 -20.97 -13.31
C LEU A 77 -31.51 -19.57 -12.71
N PHE A 78 -31.22 -18.56 -13.55
CA PHE A 78 -30.85 -17.22 -13.11
C PHE A 78 -32.03 -16.42 -12.50
N ARG A 79 -33.27 -16.71 -12.91
CA ARG A 79 -34.52 -16.08 -12.42
C ARG A 79 -34.43 -14.55 -12.35
N GLY A 80 -34.05 -13.90 -13.46
CA GLY A 80 -33.93 -12.43 -13.51
C GLY A 80 -32.91 -11.82 -12.53
N GLY A 81 -31.96 -12.62 -12.03
CA GLY A 81 -30.95 -12.20 -11.05
C GLY A 81 -31.32 -12.51 -9.60
N GLU A 82 -32.48 -13.12 -9.34
CA GLU A 82 -32.85 -13.57 -8.00
C GLU A 82 -31.94 -14.67 -7.47
N ALA A 83 -31.36 -15.50 -8.35
CA ALA A 83 -30.43 -16.55 -7.95
C ALA A 83 -29.01 -16.03 -7.65
N CYS A 84 -28.74 -14.73 -7.81
CA CYS A 84 -27.42 -14.17 -7.55
C CYS A 84 -26.99 -14.37 -6.10
N GLY A 85 -25.83 -15.01 -5.91
CA GLY A 85 -25.28 -15.37 -4.60
C GLY A 85 -25.62 -16.80 -4.13
N ALA A 86 -26.58 -17.47 -4.76
CA ALA A 86 -26.97 -18.84 -4.41
C ALA A 86 -25.84 -19.85 -4.68
N CYS A 87 -25.82 -20.92 -3.88
CA CYS A 87 -24.84 -22.01 -3.99
C CYS A 87 -25.48 -23.30 -4.48
N TYR A 88 -24.78 -23.94 -5.41
CA TYR A 88 -25.18 -25.20 -6.00
C TYR A 88 -24.03 -26.20 -5.85
N GLN A 89 -24.34 -27.41 -5.42
CA GLN A 89 -23.41 -28.52 -5.54
C GLN A 89 -23.66 -29.17 -6.89
N VAL A 90 -22.60 -29.35 -7.67
CA VAL A 90 -22.63 -29.89 -9.04
C VAL A 90 -21.71 -31.10 -9.09
N THR A 91 -22.17 -32.17 -9.74
CA THR A 91 -21.40 -33.38 -10.01
C THR A 91 -21.64 -33.82 -11.45
N CYS A 92 -20.60 -34.36 -12.10
CA CYS A 92 -20.75 -34.86 -13.46
C CYS A 92 -21.51 -36.20 -13.44
N ASN A 93 -22.44 -36.39 -14.37
CA ASN A 93 -23.23 -37.62 -14.45
C ASN A 93 -22.43 -38.72 -15.17
N THR A 94 -21.68 -39.50 -14.39
CA THR A 94 -20.80 -40.56 -14.90
C THR A 94 -21.55 -41.69 -15.62
N MET A 95 -22.88 -41.81 -15.43
CA MET A 95 -23.69 -42.78 -16.17
C MET A 95 -23.93 -42.34 -17.61
N LEU A 96 -23.98 -41.03 -17.86
CA LEU A 96 -24.19 -40.47 -19.19
C LEU A 96 -22.88 -40.17 -19.92
N ASP A 97 -21.81 -39.81 -19.21
CA ASP A 97 -20.50 -39.54 -19.82
C ASP A 97 -19.32 -40.03 -18.96
N ARG A 98 -18.99 -41.32 -19.10
CA ARG A 98 -17.83 -41.92 -18.39
C ARG A 98 -16.47 -41.45 -18.93
N LYS A 99 -16.43 -40.94 -20.17
CA LYS A 99 -15.20 -40.54 -20.84
C LYS A 99 -14.68 -39.23 -20.28
N TRP A 100 -15.55 -38.27 -20.03
CA TRP A 100 -15.14 -36.93 -19.59
C TRP A 100 -15.41 -36.65 -18.11
N CYS A 101 -16.39 -37.32 -17.49
CA CYS A 101 -16.64 -37.15 -16.06
C CYS A 101 -15.51 -37.72 -15.19
N LEU A 102 -15.16 -36.99 -14.14
CA LEU A 102 -14.30 -37.48 -13.06
C LEU A 102 -15.12 -38.34 -12.08
N PRO A 103 -14.72 -39.59 -11.80
CA PRO A 103 -15.39 -40.42 -10.79
C PRO A 103 -15.38 -39.72 -9.43
N ARG A 104 -16.56 -39.56 -8.81
CA ARG A 104 -16.76 -38.87 -7.52
C ARG A 104 -16.35 -37.38 -7.50
N GLY A 105 -16.18 -36.75 -8.67
CA GLY A 105 -15.89 -35.32 -8.77
C GLY A 105 -17.12 -34.48 -8.42
N SER A 106 -17.04 -33.66 -7.38
CA SER A 106 -18.10 -32.72 -6.98
C SER A 106 -17.52 -31.36 -6.62
N VAL A 107 -18.26 -30.30 -6.91
CA VAL A 107 -17.88 -28.92 -6.61
C VAL A 107 -19.09 -28.11 -6.15
N THR A 108 -18.89 -27.22 -5.17
CA THR A 108 -19.88 -26.20 -4.82
C THR A 108 -19.53 -24.90 -5.54
N VAL A 109 -20.43 -24.43 -6.39
CA VAL A 109 -20.28 -23.19 -7.16
C VAL A 109 -21.25 -22.12 -6.70
N THR A 110 -20.82 -20.86 -6.81
CA THR A 110 -21.68 -19.69 -6.54
C THR A 110 -22.17 -19.07 -7.84
N ALA A 111 -23.48 -18.81 -7.93
CA ALA A 111 -24.07 -18.04 -9.00
C ALA A 111 -23.64 -16.57 -8.91
N THR A 112 -22.83 -16.13 -9.87
CA THR A 112 -22.25 -14.77 -9.89
C THR A 112 -22.46 -14.04 -11.22
N ASN A 113 -22.94 -14.74 -12.24
CA ASN A 113 -23.15 -14.19 -13.56
C ASN A 113 -24.34 -14.85 -14.27
N PHE A 114 -24.68 -14.35 -15.43
CA PHE A 114 -25.73 -14.85 -16.31
C PHE A 114 -25.11 -15.37 -17.60
N CYS A 115 -25.52 -16.56 -18.03
CA CYS A 115 -25.20 -17.05 -19.37
C CYS A 115 -26.34 -16.64 -20.32
N PRO A 116 -26.10 -15.69 -21.26
CA PRO A 116 -27.15 -15.19 -22.13
C PRO A 116 -27.60 -16.25 -23.14
N PRO A 117 -28.91 -16.32 -23.46
CA PRO A 117 -29.41 -17.16 -24.53
C PRO A 117 -28.87 -16.68 -25.89
N ASN A 118 -28.65 -17.61 -26.81
CA ASN A 118 -28.28 -17.30 -28.19
C ASN A 118 -29.44 -17.48 -29.18
N HIS A 119 -30.62 -17.92 -28.69
CA HIS A 119 -31.86 -18.10 -29.45
C HIS A 119 -31.76 -19.06 -30.65
N ASN A 120 -30.70 -19.88 -30.69
CA ASN A 120 -30.40 -20.83 -31.76
C ASN A 120 -30.32 -22.28 -31.22
N GLY A 121 -30.95 -22.56 -30.08
CA GLY A 121 -30.95 -23.87 -29.45
C GLY A 121 -29.67 -24.15 -28.63
N GLY A 122 -29.00 -23.10 -28.15
CA GLY A 122 -27.82 -23.19 -27.29
C GLY A 122 -28.14 -23.71 -25.88
N TRP A 123 -27.11 -24.08 -25.12
CA TRP A 123 -27.29 -24.62 -23.76
C TRP A 123 -27.82 -23.60 -22.75
N CYS A 124 -27.61 -22.31 -23.00
CA CYS A 124 -28.12 -21.24 -22.15
C CYS A 124 -29.56 -20.80 -22.49
N ASP A 125 -30.15 -21.34 -23.57
CA ASP A 125 -31.53 -21.07 -23.97
C ASP A 125 -32.53 -21.78 -23.05
N PRO A 126 -33.57 -21.08 -22.55
CA PRO A 126 -34.69 -21.73 -21.88
C PRO A 126 -35.37 -22.78 -22.78
N PRO A 127 -35.86 -23.91 -22.26
CA PRO A 127 -36.02 -24.27 -20.84
C PRO A 127 -34.80 -24.98 -20.23
N ARG A 128 -33.63 -24.97 -20.90
CA ARG A 128 -32.47 -25.77 -20.47
C ARG A 128 -31.82 -25.20 -19.20
N GLN A 129 -31.53 -26.11 -18.27
CA GLN A 129 -30.79 -25.81 -17.05
C GLN A 129 -29.29 -26.00 -17.33
N HIS A 130 -28.51 -24.93 -17.21
CA HIS A 130 -27.11 -24.94 -17.60
C HIS A 130 -26.23 -24.08 -16.70
N PHE A 131 -25.04 -24.59 -16.43
CA PHE A 131 -23.98 -23.97 -15.62
C PHE A 131 -22.76 -23.69 -16.49
N ASP A 132 -22.52 -22.42 -16.81
CA ASP A 132 -21.26 -22.03 -17.46
C ASP A 132 -20.25 -21.65 -16.37
N MET A 133 -19.37 -22.58 -16.03
CA MET A 133 -18.54 -22.53 -14.83
C MET A 133 -17.17 -21.91 -15.09
N SER A 134 -16.57 -21.36 -14.03
CA SER A 134 -15.13 -21.06 -14.06
C SER A 134 -14.31 -22.35 -14.32
N MET A 135 -13.24 -22.26 -15.11
CA MET A 135 -12.37 -23.42 -15.41
C MET A 135 -11.89 -24.17 -14.14
N PRO A 136 -11.48 -23.51 -13.04
CA PRO A 136 -11.10 -24.20 -11.81
C PRO A 136 -12.24 -25.02 -11.16
N ALA A 137 -13.50 -24.60 -11.32
CA ALA A 137 -14.65 -25.35 -10.85
C ALA A 137 -14.98 -26.53 -11.77
N PHE A 138 -14.91 -26.31 -13.08
CA PHE A 138 -15.20 -27.34 -14.08
C PHE A 138 -14.24 -28.53 -14.00
N LEU A 139 -12.94 -28.25 -13.83
CA LEU A 139 -11.90 -29.28 -13.69
C LEU A 139 -12.02 -30.12 -12.40
N ARG A 140 -12.92 -29.77 -11.47
CA ARG A 140 -13.26 -30.62 -10.32
C ARG A 140 -14.21 -31.76 -10.66
N ILE A 141 -14.95 -31.64 -11.76
CA ILE A 141 -15.99 -32.61 -12.16
C ILE A 141 -15.71 -33.27 -13.51
N ALA A 142 -14.86 -32.67 -14.36
CA ALA A 142 -14.54 -33.17 -15.69
C ALA A 142 -13.03 -33.17 -15.98
N ARG A 143 -12.57 -34.10 -16.82
CA ARG A 143 -11.16 -34.27 -17.23
C ARG A 143 -10.70 -33.14 -18.14
N GLN A 144 -9.42 -32.77 -18.04
CA GLN A 144 -8.77 -31.79 -18.91
C GLN A 144 -8.65 -32.33 -20.34
N GLY A 145 -8.96 -31.50 -21.35
CA GLY A 145 -8.99 -31.90 -22.77
C GLY A 145 -10.40 -32.08 -23.36
N ASN A 146 -11.45 -31.80 -22.58
CA ASN A 146 -12.82 -31.74 -23.07
C ASN A 146 -13.18 -30.32 -23.54
N GLU A 147 -13.47 -30.14 -24.84
CA GLU A 147 -13.98 -28.87 -25.40
C GLU A 147 -15.52 -28.82 -25.44
N GLY A 148 -16.19 -29.93 -25.07
CA GLY A 148 -17.63 -30.11 -25.19
C GLY A 148 -18.34 -30.19 -23.84
N VAL A 149 -19.59 -29.72 -23.83
CA VAL A 149 -20.51 -29.68 -22.69
C VAL A 149 -20.63 -31.05 -21.99
N VAL A 150 -20.66 -31.08 -20.64
CA VAL A 150 -20.87 -32.33 -19.87
C VAL A 150 -22.25 -32.38 -19.21
N PRO A 151 -22.89 -33.56 -19.15
CA PRO A 151 -24.12 -33.74 -18.38
C PRO A 151 -23.80 -33.71 -16.88
N VAL A 152 -24.53 -32.91 -16.11
CA VAL A 152 -24.33 -32.77 -14.67
C VAL A 152 -25.63 -33.01 -13.90
N LEU A 153 -25.47 -33.45 -12.66
CA LEU A 153 -26.50 -33.41 -11.65
C LEU A 153 -26.17 -32.24 -10.71
N TYR A 154 -27.19 -31.49 -10.31
CA TYR A 154 -27.00 -30.43 -9.33
C TYR A 154 -28.09 -30.41 -8.25
N THR A 155 -27.73 -29.88 -7.09
CA THR A 155 -28.68 -29.60 -6.01
C THR A 155 -28.34 -28.28 -5.32
N ARG A 156 -29.33 -27.67 -4.68
CA ARG A 156 -29.14 -26.42 -3.95
C ARG A 156 -28.56 -26.70 -2.58
N VAL A 157 -27.52 -25.96 -2.19
CA VAL A 157 -26.84 -26.14 -0.89
C VAL A 157 -26.64 -24.82 -0.16
N SER A 158 -26.43 -24.91 1.15
CA SER A 158 -26.10 -23.73 1.95
C SER A 158 -24.71 -23.19 1.61
N CYS A 159 -24.64 -21.90 1.33
CA CYS A 159 -23.42 -21.12 1.15
C CYS A 159 -22.66 -20.94 2.47
N THR A 160 -21.51 -21.59 2.58
CA THR A 160 -20.54 -21.32 3.65
C THR A 160 -19.69 -20.11 3.26
N ARG A 161 -19.90 -18.97 3.93
CA ARG A 161 -19.21 -17.69 3.65
C ARG A 161 -18.38 -17.22 4.82
N LYS A 162 -17.16 -16.76 4.55
CA LYS A 162 -16.26 -16.08 5.51
C LYS A 162 -16.26 -14.58 5.25
N GLY A 163 -16.14 -13.76 6.28
CA GLY A 163 -16.09 -12.30 6.15
C GLY A 163 -17.44 -11.58 6.12
N GLY A 164 -18.54 -12.26 6.48
CA GLY A 164 -19.84 -11.63 6.70
C GLY A 164 -20.55 -11.08 5.45
N VAL A 165 -21.80 -10.64 5.61
CA VAL A 165 -22.57 -9.96 4.57
C VAL A 165 -21.94 -8.60 4.30
N ARG A 166 -21.80 -8.23 3.02
CA ARG A 166 -21.18 -6.99 2.59
C ARG A 166 -22.18 -6.05 1.93
N PHE A 167 -22.07 -4.77 2.23
CA PHE A 167 -22.92 -3.69 1.76
C PHE A 167 -22.03 -2.65 1.08
N THR A 168 -22.10 -2.55 -0.25
CA THR A 168 -21.33 -1.56 -1.02
C THR A 168 -22.25 -0.43 -1.46
N LEU A 169 -21.95 0.79 -1.04
CA LEU A 169 -22.78 1.96 -1.33
C LEU A 169 -22.40 2.51 -2.69
N LYS A 170 -23.35 2.47 -3.63
CA LYS A 170 -23.19 2.92 -5.00
C LYS A 170 -24.16 4.06 -5.28
N GLY A 171 -23.79 4.98 -6.15
CA GLY A 171 -24.65 6.11 -6.48
C GLY A 171 -23.89 7.39 -6.80
N GLN A 172 -24.64 8.38 -7.29
CA GLN A 172 -24.21 9.76 -7.53
C GLN A 172 -25.45 10.68 -7.38
N SER A 173 -25.27 11.83 -6.71
CA SER A 173 -26.35 12.82 -6.47
C SER A 173 -27.58 12.21 -5.76
N ASN A 174 -28.75 12.19 -6.40
CA ASN A 174 -30.02 11.68 -5.85
C ASN A 174 -30.25 10.17 -6.10
N PHE A 175 -29.31 9.48 -6.76
CA PHE A 175 -29.42 8.06 -7.04
C PHE A 175 -28.67 7.24 -5.99
N ASN A 176 -29.40 6.56 -5.12
CA ASN A 176 -28.86 5.77 -4.00
C ASN A 176 -29.07 4.27 -4.22
N MET A 177 -27.98 3.51 -4.25
CA MET A 177 -27.97 2.07 -4.47
C MET A 177 -27.04 1.38 -3.47
N VAL A 178 -27.39 0.14 -3.09
CA VAL A 178 -26.57 -0.72 -2.25
C VAL A 178 -26.43 -2.07 -2.91
N MET A 179 -25.20 -2.47 -3.19
CA MET A 179 -24.89 -3.83 -3.63
C MET A 179 -24.67 -4.71 -2.40
N ILE A 180 -25.48 -5.75 -2.25
CA ILE A 180 -25.41 -6.68 -1.13
C ILE A 180 -24.74 -7.99 -1.59
N SER A 181 -23.63 -8.38 -0.96
CA SER A 181 -22.86 -9.56 -1.38
C SER A 181 -22.38 -10.39 -0.19
N ASN A 182 -21.77 -11.55 -0.48
CA ASN A 182 -21.21 -12.48 0.50
C ASN A 182 -22.20 -13.01 1.56
N VAL A 183 -23.48 -13.13 1.20
CA VAL A 183 -24.53 -13.66 2.08
C VAL A 183 -24.33 -15.15 2.33
N GLY A 184 -24.22 -15.54 3.61
CA GLY A 184 -24.19 -16.94 4.03
C GLY A 184 -25.59 -17.56 4.12
N GLY A 185 -25.68 -18.89 4.26
CA GLY A 185 -26.99 -19.56 4.28
C GLY A 185 -27.47 -19.84 2.86
N ASP A 186 -28.65 -19.37 2.47
CA ASP A 186 -29.16 -19.66 1.11
C ASP A 186 -28.44 -18.90 -0.01
N GLY A 187 -27.72 -17.83 0.36
CA GLY A 187 -26.90 -17.02 -0.53
C GLY A 187 -27.65 -15.97 -1.35
N ASP A 188 -28.91 -16.22 -1.71
CA ASP A 188 -29.78 -15.27 -2.38
C ASP A 188 -30.75 -14.57 -1.41
N ILE A 189 -31.12 -13.35 -1.76
CA ILE A 189 -31.96 -12.47 -0.95
C ILE A 189 -33.31 -12.39 -1.65
N LYS A 190 -34.42 -12.57 -0.93
CA LYS A 190 -35.78 -12.37 -1.42
C LYS A 190 -36.18 -10.88 -1.35
N ASN A 191 -36.02 -10.26 -0.18
CA ASN A 191 -36.38 -8.86 0.08
C ASN A 191 -35.29 -8.15 0.91
N ALA A 192 -35.13 -6.84 0.72
CA ALA A 192 -34.19 -6.01 1.48
C ALA A 192 -34.84 -4.70 1.94
N TRP A 193 -34.46 -4.23 3.13
CA TRP A 193 -34.88 -2.96 3.72
C TRP A 193 -33.67 -2.20 4.25
N ILE A 194 -33.80 -0.88 4.30
CA ILE A 194 -32.79 0.06 4.79
C ILE A 194 -33.39 1.00 5.84
N ARG A 195 -32.57 1.41 6.81
CA ARG A 195 -32.91 2.43 7.81
C ARG A 195 -31.70 3.32 8.07
N GLY A 196 -31.82 4.62 7.85
CA GLY A 196 -30.83 5.62 8.22
C GLY A 196 -31.06 6.19 9.63
N SER A 197 -30.04 6.82 10.22
CA SER A 197 -30.14 7.43 11.56
C SER A 197 -31.17 8.56 11.66
N ARG A 198 -31.53 9.22 10.54
CA ARG A 198 -32.60 10.24 10.51
C ARG A 198 -33.99 9.65 10.27
N THR A 199 -34.10 8.38 9.91
CA THR A 199 -35.38 7.69 9.68
C THR A 199 -35.71 6.70 10.79
N ARG A 200 -36.90 6.84 11.39
CA ARG A 200 -37.34 5.95 12.49
C ARG A 200 -37.78 4.55 12.01
N ASN A 201 -38.30 4.43 10.79
CA ASN A 201 -38.88 3.19 10.27
C ASN A 201 -38.01 2.54 9.18
N TRP A 202 -38.15 1.22 9.02
CA TRP A 202 -37.55 0.46 7.92
C TRP A 202 -38.22 0.81 6.60
N VAL A 203 -37.43 1.14 5.57
CA VAL A 203 -37.90 1.44 4.22
C VAL A 203 -37.54 0.28 3.29
N ALA A 204 -38.53 -0.24 2.56
CA ALA A 204 -38.31 -1.32 1.60
C ALA A 204 -37.46 -0.83 0.43
N MET A 205 -36.43 -1.59 0.08
CA MET A 205 -35.60 -1.35 -1.10
C MET A 205 -36.18 -2.09 -2.30
N ARG A 206 -36.00 -1.53 -3.50
CA ARG A 206 -36.37 -2.21 -4.75
C ARG A 206 -35.13 -2.85 -5.36
N ARG A 207 -35.21 -4.12 -5.76
CA ARG A 207 -34.13 -4.75 -6.53
C ARG A 207 -34.05 -4.05 -7.89
N ASN A 208 -32.89 -3.49 -8.21
CA ASN A 208 -32.68 -2.86 -9.51
C ASN A 208 -32.26 -3.93 -10.53
N TRP A 209 -31.12 -4.60 -10.30
CA TRP A 209 -30.74 -5.83 -11.01
C TRP A 209 -29.80 -6.67 -10.16
N GLY A 210 -29.89 -8.00 -10.27
CA GLY A 210 -29.02 -8.94 -9.56
C GLY A 210 -28.97 -8.67 -8.04
N ALA A 211 -27.79 -8.32 -7.56
CA ALA A 211 -27.51 -8.02 -6.15
C ALA A 211 -27.56 -6.52 -5.80
N ASN A 212 -27.92 -5.65 -6.75
CA ASN A 212 -28.04 -4.21 -6.55
C ASN A 212 -29.46 -3.82 -6.14
N TRP A 213 -29.57 -3.12 -5.02
CA TRP A 213 -30.83 -2.67 -4.43
C TRP A 213 -30.87 -1.15 -4.36
N GLN A 214 -31.97 -0.55 -4.79
CA GLN A 214 -32.15 0.89 -4.85
C GLN A 214 -33.10 1.38 -3.75
N THR A 215 -32.85 2.59 -3.25
CA THR A 215 -33.74 3.30 -2.32
C THR A 215 -33.96 4.73 -2.80
N SER A 216 -35.14 5.28 -2.55
CA SER A 216 -35.46 6.70 -2.77
C SER A 216 -35.13 7.57 -1.55
N LEU A 217 -34.72 6.96 -0.44
CA LEU A 217 -34.33 7.68 0.77
C LEU A 217 -32.99 8.39 0.55
N ASP A 218 -32.85 9.63 1.04
CA ASP A 218 -31.53 10.25 1.18
C ASP A 218 -30.78 9.58 2.34
N ILE A 219 -29.75 8.82 2.00
CA ILE A 219 -28.94 8.04 2.94
C ILE A 219 -27.60 8.70 3.26
N ARG A 220 -27.30 9.85 2.64
CA ARG A 220 -26.01 10.52 2.78
C ARG A 220 -25.82 11.05 4.19
N SER A 221 -24.57 11.01 4.67
CA SER A 221 -24.19 11.53 6.00
C SER A 221 -24.98 10.91 7.16
N GLN A 222 -25.42 9.65 7.02
CA GLN A 222 -26.22 8.93 8.00
C GLN A 222 -25.64 7.55 8.28
N THR A 223 -25.81 7.11 9.51
CA THR A 223 -25.52 5.73 9.90
C THR A 223 -26.61 4.83 9.33
N LEU A 224 -26.26 3.75 8.62
CA LEU A 224 -27.23 2.89 7.91
C LEU A 224 -27.32 1.50 8.51
N SER A 225 -28.54 1.00 8.62
CA SER A 225 -28.90 -0.37 9.01
C SER A 225 -29.62 -1.07 7.87
N PHE A 226 -29.49 -2.39 7.78
CA PHE A 226 -30.10 -3.23 6.74
C PHE A 226 -30.87 -4.39 7.34
N ARG A 227 -31.97 -4.77 6.70
CA ARG A 227 -32.72 -5.99 7.02
C ARG A 227 -32.90 -6.77 5.73
N LEU A 228 -32.56 -8.07 5.77
CA LEU A 228 -32.60 -8.94 4.60
C LEU A 228 -33.47 -10.16 4.91
N THR A 229 -34.39 -10.52 4.01
CA THR A 229 -35.12 -11.79 4.07
C THR A 229 -34.59 -12.69 2.96
N LEU A 230 -34.07 -13.87 3.33
CA LEU A 230 -33.59 -14.90 2.41
C LEU A 230 -34.76 -15.67 1.77
N VAL A 231 -34.48 -16.47 0.75
CA VAL A 231 -35.53 -17.23 0.03
C VAL A 231 -36.22 -18.27 0.92
N ASN A 232 -35.51 -18.90 1.87
CA ASN A 232 -36.13 -19.77 2.89
C ASN A 232 -37.01 -19.04 3.93
N GLY A 233 -37.16 -17.72 3.84
CA GLY A 233 -37.97 -16.92 4.76
C GLY A 233 -37.24 -16.43 6.02
N ARG A 234 -35.98 -16.85 6.25
CA ARG A 234 -35.16 -16.34 7.36
C ARG A 234 -34.85 -14.86 7.16
N THR A 235 -35.05 -14.07 8.21
CA THR A 235 -34.73 -12.63 8.22
C THR A 235 -33.46 -12.36 9.03
N LEU A 236 -32.60 -11.50 8.52
CA LEU A 236 -31.32 -11.08 9.09
C LEU A 236 -31.31 -9.55 9.26
N ASP A 237 -31.12 -9.09 10.50
CA ASP A 237 -31.06 -7.67 10.84
C ASP A 237 -29.62 -7.23 11.15
N PHE A 238 -29.20 -6.15 10.50
CA PHE A 238 -27.87 -5.57 10.61
C PHE A 238 -27.98 -4.10 11.00
N PHE A 239 -27.63 -3.78 12.24
CA PHE A 239 -27.76 -2.43 12.79
C PHE A 239 -26.44 -1.66 12.66
N ASN A 240 -26.56 -0.39 12.29
CA ASN A 240 -25.46 0.58 12.24
C ASN A 240 -24.21 0.10 11.49
N VAL A 241 -24.43 -0.64 10.39
CA VAL A 241 -23.36 -1.28 9.61
C VAL A 241 -22.48 -0.26 8.89
N VAL A 242 -23.09 0.86 8.49
CA VAL A 242 -22.42 1.93 7.76
C VAL A 242 -22.34 3.13 8.69
N PRO A 243 -21.16 3.69 8.98
CA PRO A 243 -21.01 4.91 9.78
C PRO A 243 -21.40 6.15 8.97
N SER A 244 -21.85 7.23 9.61
CA SER A 244 -22.29 8.46 8.94
C SER A 244 -21.24 9.15 8.06
N SER A 245 -19.95 8.86 8.23
CA SER A 245 -18.84 9.42 7.45
C SER A 245 -18.59 8.71 6.10
N TRP A 246 -19.49 7.82 5.69
CA TRP A 246 -19.32 7.01 4.48
C TRP A 246 -19.35 7.83 3.18
N GLN A 247 -18.65 7.34 2.16
CA GLN A 247 -18.67 7.87 0.79
C GLN A 247 -19.04 6.77 -0.22
N PHE A 248 -19.58 7.16 -1.38
CA PHE A 248 -19.89 6.20 -2.45
C PHE A 248 -18.63 5.44 -2.90
N GLY A 249 -18.79 4.17 -3.24
CA GLY A 249 -17.71 3.25 -3.58
C GLY A 249 -17.16 2.46 -2.39
N GLN A 250 -17.55 2.78 -1.15
CA GLN A 250 -17.12 2.04 0.03
C GLN A 250 -17.96 0.78 0.30
N THR A 251 -17.32 -0.24 0.85
CA THR A 251 -17.94 -1.53 1.25
C THR A 251 -17.80 -1.75 2.75
N PHE A 252 -18.91 -2.09 3.40
CA PHE A 252 -19.00 -2.38 4.82
C PHE A 252 -19.44 -3.83 5.03
N ALA A 253 -18.89 -4.53 6.03
CA ALA A 253 -19.22 -5.92 6.29
C ALA A 253 -19.81 -6.12 7.68
N ALA A 254 -20.79 -7.03 7.79
CA ALA A 254 -21.41 -7.41 9.05
C ALA A 254 -21.49 -8.94 9.18
N PRO A 255 -21.39 -9.51 10.40
CA PRO A 255 -21.45 -10.97 10.60
C PRO A 255 -22.71 -11.63 10.03
N ASN A 256 -22.60 -12.84 9.49
CA ASN A 256 -23.70 -13.58 8.82
C ASN A 256 -24.88 -14.00 9.73
N HIS A 257 -24.85 -13.66 11.02
CA HIS A 257 -25.85 -14.10 12.00
C HIS A 257 -26.78 -12.99 12.52
N GLY A 258 -26.57 -11.73 12.14
CA GLY A 258 -27.36 -10.58 12.63
C GLY A 258 -27.02 -10.23 14.09
N CYS A 259 -27.01 -8.92 14.41
CA CYS A 259 -26.47 -8.29 15.63
C CYS A 259 -24.96 -8.45 15.88
N GLY A 260 -24.20 -7.45 15.42
CA GLY A 260 -22.80 -7.15 15.77
C GLY A 260 -22.32 -5.95 14.93
N GLU A 261 -21.60 -5.01 15.54
CA GLU A 261 -21.05 -3.83 14.85
C GLU A 261 -20.14 -4.23 13.68
N ALA A 262 -20.14 -3.41 12.63
CA ALA A 262 -19.43 -3.70 11.37
C ALA A 262 -17.91 -3.75 11.55
N ARG A 263 -17.27 -4.75 10.94
CA ARG A 263 -15.82 -4.88 10.83
C ARG A 263 -15.37 -4.62 9.39
N PRO A 264 -14.30 -3.85 9.13
CA PRO A 264 -13.70 -3.77 7.80
C PRO A 264 -13.05 -5.13 7.44
N THR A 265 -13.43 -5.72 6.31
CA THR A 265 -12.79 -6.97 5.84
C THR A 265 -11.57 -6.67 4.98
N THR A 266 -10.38 -6.88 5.54
CA THR A 266 -9.13 -6.97 4.76
C THR A 266 -8.89 -8.42 4.31
N SER A 267 -8.52 -8.56 3.04
CA SER A 267 -8.02 -9.78 2.39
C SER A 267 -7.04 -10.58 3.27
N LYS A 268 -7.00 -11.91 3.09
CA LYS A 268 -6.03 -12.86 3.70
C LYS A 268 -4.59 -12.40 3.43
N SER A 269 -4.12 -11.49 4.26
CA SER A 269 -2.75 -11.05 4.32
C SER A 269 -2.34 -11.25 5.78
N GLY A 270 -1.21 -11.90 6.02
CA GLY A 270 -0.76 -12.21 7.38
C GLY A 270 -0.70 -10.94 8.24
N LEU A 271 -0.73 -11.06 9.56
CA LEU A 271 -0.69 -9.94 10.52
C LEU A 271 0.39 -8.90 10.14
N ARG A 272 1.52 -9.40 9.63
CA ARG A 272 2.61 -8.59 9.05
C ARG A 272 2.18 -7.66 7.92
N MET A 273 1.43 -8.12 6.92
CA MET A 273 1.00 -7.30 5.78
C MET A 273 -0.03 -6.24 6.18
N LEU A 274 -0.93 -6.54 7.11
CA LEU A 274 -1.90 -5.57 7.62
C LEU A 274 -1.23 -4.47 8.42
N THR A 275 -0.25 -4.84 9.24
CA THR A 275 0.52 -3.88 10.05
C THR A 275 1.47 -3.02 9.19
N ILE A 276 2.01 -3.58 8.10
CA ILE A 276 2.89 -2.85 7.17
C ILE A 276 2.09 -1.94 6.23
N ASN A 277 0.89 -2.33 5.81
CA ASN A 277 0.06 -1.53 4.90
C ASN A 277 -0.78 -0.46 5.60
N ALA A 278 -0.86 -0.49 6.93
CA ALA A 278 -1.30 0.63 7.75
C ALA A 278 -0.57 1.90 7.29
N THR A 279 -1.29 2.98 6.97
CA THR A 279 -0.71 4.25 6.50
C THR A 279 0.10 4.92 7.62
N GLU A 280 0.89 5.95 7.29
CA GLU A 280 1.66 6.72 8.29
C GLU A 280 0.78 7.27 9.42
N SER A 281 -0.52 7.45 9.19
CA SER A 281 -1.48 8.00 10.17
C SER A 281 -2.28 6.97 10.97
N SER A 282 -2.23 5.67 10.65
CA SER A 282 -3.06 4.67 11.34
C SER A 282 -2.32 4.05 12.53
N ALA A 283 -2.98 4.04 13.70
CA ALA A 283 -2.53 3.32 14.89
C ALA A 283 -2.49 1.82 14.63
N VAL A 284 -1.44 1.15 15.07
CA VAL A 284 -1.27 -0.31 14.88
C VAL A 284 -2.04 -1.11 15.92
N ILE A 285 -2.27 -0.54 17.09
CA ILE A 285 -2.94 -1.18 18.24
C ILE A 285 -4.33 -1.71 17.87
N PRO A 286 -5.24 -0.93 17.24
CA PRO A 286 -6.56 -1.45 16.86
C PRO A 286 -6.52 -2.65 15.92
N VAL A 287 -5.49 -2.75 15.08
CA VAL A 287 -5.29 -3.88 14.17
C VAL A 287 -4.87 -5.14 14.94
N LEU A 288 -4.03 -4.98 15.96
CA LEU A 288 -3.61 -6.09 16.84
C LEU A 288 -4.76 -6.57 17.74
N ASP A 289 -5.51 -5.64 18.34
CA ASP A 289 -6.67 -5.96 19.19
C ASP A 289 -7.75 -6.69 18.39
N GLN A 290 -8.12 -6.17 17.22
CA GLN A 290 -9.05 -6.83 16.31
C GLN A 290 -8.56 -8.25 15.92
N TRP A 291 -7.25 -8.45 15.78
CA TRP A 291 -6.70 -9.76 15.43
C TRP A 291 -6.86 -10.79 16.56
N ILE A 292 -6.69 -10.39 17.83
CA ILE A 292 -6.98 -11.24 18.99
C ILE A 292 -8.49 -11.48 19.12
N GLU A 293 -9.32 -10.45 18.97
CA GLU A 293 -10.78 -10.57 19.05
C GLU A 293 -11.37 -11.49 17.96
N GLU A 294 -10.68 -11.66 16.84
CA GLU A 294 -11.03 -12.63 15.79
C GLU A 294 -10.63 -14.08 16.15
N GLY A 295 -10.16 -14.33 17.37
CA GLY A 295 -9.76 -15.64 17.89
C GLY A 295 -8.47 -16.17 17.25
N ARG A 296 -7.72 -15.33 16.55
CA ARG A 296 -6.47 -15.73 15.90
C ARG A 296 -5.31 -15.67 16.87
N LYS A 297 -4.51 -16.73 16.90
CA LYS A 297 -3.31 -16.79 17.73
C LYS A 297 -2.24 -15.85 17.17
N VAL A 298 -1.69 -14.98 18.02
CA VAL A 298 -0.51 -14.17 17.71
C VAL A 298 0.70 -14.81 18.37
N GLN A 299 1.78 -15.02 17.61
CA GLN A 299 3.02 -15.53 18.16
C GLN A 299 4.00 -14.38 18.45
N LYS A 300 4.71 -14.46 19.58
CA LYS A 300 5.73 -13.46 19.96
C LYS A 300 6.76 -13.20 18.85
N ILE A 301 7.21 -14.25 18.15
CA ILE A 301 8.17 -14.17 17.04
C ILE A 301 7.60 -13.35 15.86
N GLU A 302 6.29 -13.43 15.62
CA GLU A 302 5.64 -12.67 14.56
C GLU A 302 5.65 -11.16 14.88
N LEU A 303 5.38 -10.79 16.13
CA LEU A 303 5.43 -9.41 16.59
C LEU A 303 6.87 -8.85 16.55
N GLN A 304 7.86 -9.62 17.00
CA GLN A 304 9.27 -9.25 16.88
C GLN A 304 9.68 -9.02 15.42
N ARG A 305 9.18 -9.84 14.48
CA ARG A 305 9.41 -9.65 13.03
C ARG A 305 8.72 -8.39 12.51
N ILE A 306 7.53 -8.05 13.00
CA ILE A 306 6.80 -6.83 12.65
C ILE A 306 7.57 -5.60 13.14
N ILE A 307 7.99 -5.58 14.41
CA ILE A 307 8.80 -4.50 14.98
C ILE A 307 10.07 -4.29 14.14
N ARG A 308 10.76 -5.38 13.78
CA ARG A 308 11.96 -5.30 12.94
C ARG A 308 11.67 -4.72 11.54
N ASP A 309 10.56 -5.08 10.91
CA ASP A 309 10.17 -4.55 9.59
C ASP A 309 9.76 -3.07 9.65
N LEU A 310 9.05 -2.66 10.70
CA LEU A 310 8.70 -1.26 10.93
C LEU A 310 9.95 -0.42 11.20
N ARG A 311 10.89 -0.92 12.02
CA ARG A 311 12.19 -0.26 12.26
C ARG A 311 13.02 -0.12 10.99
N SER A 312 13.08 -1.15 10.13
CA SER A 312 13.83 -1.06 8.86
C SER A 312 13.23 -0.05 7.87
N ARG A 313 11.93 0.25 8.00
CA ARG A 313 11.21 1.29 7.26
C ARG A 313 11.18 2.65 7.97
N ARG A 314 11.90 2.81 9.09
CA ARG A 314 11.93 4.03 9.94
C ARG A 314 10.58 4.43 10.55
N ARG A 315 9.65 3.47 10.70
CA ARG A 315 8.33 3.67 11.30
C ARG A 315 8.39 3.39 12.81
N TYR A 316 9.22 4.16 13.52
CA TYR A 316 9.57 3.88 14.93
C TYR A 316 8.39 4.03 15.89
N SER A 317 7.52 5.03 15.71
CA SER A 317 6.34 5.22 16.57
C SER A 317 5.38 4.02 16.54
N GLN A 318 5.17 3.46 15.35
CA GLN A 318 4.33 2.26 15.19
C GLN A 318 5.03 1.00 15.69
N ALA A 319 6.36 0.91 15.55
CA ALA A 319 7.13 -0.17 16.15
C ALA A 319 7.07 -0.13 17.68
N LEU A 320 7.10 1.06 18.28
CA LEU A 320 6.94 1.26 19.71
C LEU A 320 5.54 0.84 20.18
N GLN A 321 4.48 1.27 19.49
CA GLN A 321 3.10 0.84 19.79
C GLN A 321 2.96 -0.68 19.86
N VAL A 322 3.55 -1.42 18.90
CA VAL A 322 3.54 -2.89 18.91
C VAL A 322 4.30 -3.43 20.13
N SER A 323 5.44 -2.83 20.47
CA SER A 323 6.24 -3.22 21.62
C SER A 323 5.52 -2.94 22.95
N GLU A 324 4.89 -1.78 23.11
CA GLU A 324 4.11 -1.44 24.31
C GLU A 324 2.92 -2.38 24.47
N TRP A 325 2.22 -2.68 23.38
CA TRP A 325 1.12 -3.64 23.37
C TRP A 325 1.57 -5.04 23.80
N MET A 326 2.75 -5.49 23.35
CA MET A 326 3.35 -6.74 23.82
C MET A 326 3.62 -6.76 25.33
N SER A 327 3.94 -5.60 25.92
CA SER A 327 4.25 -5.47 27.35
C SER A 327 2.97 -5.44 28.21
N HIS A 328 2.00 -4.61 27.84
CA HIS A 328 0.76 -4.41 28.59
C HIS A 328 -0.21 -5.61 28.51
N GLY A 329 -0.12 -6.42 27.46
CA GLY A 329 -1.01 -7.57 27.25
C GLY A 329 -0.86 -8.71 28.26
N GLY A 330 0.15 -8.68 29.15
CA GLY A 330 0.37 -9.67 30.23
C GLY A 330 0.65 -11.12 29.78
N LEU A 331 0.50 -11.42 28.49
CA LEU A 331 0.63 -12.74 27.87
C LEU A 331 2.08 -13.16 27.62
N TRP A 332 3.02 -12.21 27.56
CA TRP A 332 4.43 -12.48 27.26
C TRP A 332 5.35 -11.72 28.20
N SER A 333 6.27 -12.45 28.84
CA SER A 333 7.41 -11.83 29.49
C SER A 333 8.41 -11.32 28.45
N PHE A 334 8.96 -10.13 28.68
CA PHE A 334 10.04 -9.62 27.84
C PHE A 334 11.31 -10.41 28.10
N SER A 335 11.99 -10.80 27.02
CA SER A 335 13.37 -11.25 27.14
C SER A 335 14.29 -10.03 27.26
N PRO A 336 15.53 -10.17 27.77
CA PRO A 336 16.49 -9.06 27.76
C PRO A 336 16.71 -8.44 26.37
N SER A 337 16.52 -9.22 25.30
CA SER A 337 16.59 -8.69 23.92
C SER A 337 15.36 -7.87 23.55
N ASP A 338 14.17 -8.22 24.05
CA ASP A 338 12.95 -7.41 23.88
C ASP A 338 13.06 -6.10 24.67
N CYS A 339 13.56 -6.15 25.91
CA CYS A 339 13.84 -4.96 26.72
C CYS A 339 14.80 -4.01 26.01
N ALA A 340 15.89 -4.52 25.40
CA ALA A 340 16.84 -3.70 24.66
C ALA A 340 16.20 -3.03 23.43
N VAL A 341 15.36 -3.75 22.67
CA VAL A 341 14.62 -3.18 21.55
C VAL A 341 13.62 -2.12 22.03
N HIS A 342 12.97 -2.34 23.16
CA HIS A 342 12.01 -1.40 23.75
C HIS A 342 12.70 -0.10 24.22
N VAL A 343 13.84 -0.21 24.92
CA VAL A 343 14.67 0.93 25.32
C VAL A 343 15.08 1.76 24.09
N ASP A 344 15.56 1.10 23.02
CA ASP A 344 15.93 1.81 21.79
C ASP A 344 14.72 2.52 21.15
N LEU A 345 13.55 1.87 21.10
CA LEU A 345 12.33 2.45 20.55
C LEU A 345 11.81 3.65 21.36
N ILE A 346 11.75 3.55 22.69
CA ILE A 346 11.43 4.68 23.57
C ILE A 346 12.42 5.81 23.31
N GLY A 347 13.71 5.49 23.25
CA GLY A 347 14.76 6.47 22.99
C GLY A 347 14.60 7.20 21.67
N VAL A 348 14.12 6.54 20.61
CA VAL A 348 13.92 7.17 19.29
C VAL A 348 12.66 8.03 19.27
N VAL A 349 11.60 7.62 19.98
CA VAL A 349 10.27 8.25 19.87
C VAL A 349 10.04 9.31 20.96
N HIS A 350 10.47 9.04 22.19
CA HIS A 350 10.25 9.87 23.38
C HIS A 350 11.54 10.47 23.96
N GLY A 351 12.69 10.20 23.33
CA GLY A 351 13.99 10.72 23.74
C GLY A 351 14.65 9.91 24.86
N TRP A 352 15.90 10.27 25.15
CA TRP A 352 16.78 9.51 26.03
C TRP A 352 16.34 9.50 27.50
N ALA A 353 15.72 10.57 28.00
CA ALA A 353 15.34 10.66 29.42
C ALA A 353 14.27 9.62 29.79
N THR A 354 13.29 9.44 28.91
CA THR A 354 12.24 8.41 29.07
C THR A 354 12.84 7.01 28.96
N ALA A 355 13.81 6.81 28.06
CA ALA A 355 14.50 5.53 27.90
C ALA A 355 15.35 5.17 29.14
N GLU A 356 16.01 6.16 29.75
CA GLU A 356 16.76 6.03 31.00
C GLU A 356 15.83 5.63 32.15
N CYS A 357 14.69 6.31 32.31
CA CYS A 357 13.69 5.97 33.32
C CYS A 357 13.18 4.53 33.17
N TYR A 358 12.87 4.10 31.93
CA TYR A 358 12.47 2.72 31.69
C TYR A 358 13.60 1.74 32.03
N PHE A 359 14.83 2.01 31.58
CA PHE A 359 15.99 1.18 31.89
C PHE A 359 16.22 1.03 33.39
N ASP A 360 16.10 2.10 34.16
CA ASP A 360 16.30 2.08 35.61
C ASP A 360 15.23 1.24 36.32
N SER A 361 14.00 1.24 35.81
CA SER A 361 12.90 0.41 36.31
C SER A 361 12.99 -1.08 35.97
N LEU A 362 13.92 -1.47 35.09
CA LEU A 362 14.20 -2.89 34.80
C LEU A 362 14.81 -3.59 36.02
N LYS A 363 14.48 -4.88 36.18
CA LYS A 363 15.10 -5.73 37.20
C LYS A 363 16.57 -6.00 36.85
N ASP A 364 17.40 -6.27 37.85
CA ASP A 364 18.83 -6.51 37.63
C ASP A 364 19.12 -7.67 36.67
N GLN A 365 18.26 -8.71 36.67
CA GLN A 365 18.36 -9.84 35.74
C GLN A 365 18.07 -9.46 34.28
N GLU A 366 17.36 -8.36 34.05
CA GLU A 366 17.02 -7.85 32.71
C GLU A 366 18.07 -6.86 32.21
N LYS A 367 18.88 -6.28 33.12
CA LYS A 367 19.97 -5.33 32.84
C LYS A 367 21.22 -6.05 32.32
N THR A 368 21.14 -6.56 31.10
CA THR A 368 22.25 -7.25 30.41
C THR A 368 23.06 -6.32 29.50
N ASP A 369 24.17 -6.82 28.95
CA ASP A 369 24.98 -6.20 27.90
C ASP A 369 24.15 -5.55 26.78
N LYS A 370 23.07 -6.21 26.34
CA LYS A 370 22.17 -5.71 25.30
C LYS A 370 21.39 -4.47 25.71
N THR A 371 20.85 -4.45 26.93
CA THR A 371 20.05 -3.32 27.43
C THR A 371 20.93 -2.11 27.73
N TYR A 372 22.10 -2.34 28.34
CA TYR A 372 23.12 -1.31 28.52
C TYR A 372 23.58 -0.75 27.16
N GLY A 373 23.81 -1.60 26.17
CA GLY A 373 24.17 -1.20 24.81
C GLY A 373 23.07 -0.41 24.08
N ALA A 374 21.80 -0.74 24.29
CA ALA A 374 20.66 0.00 23.74
C ALA A 374 20.56 1.42 24.33
N LEU A 375 20.73 1.55 25.65
CA LEU A 375 20.75 2.85 26.31
C LEU A 375 21.96 3.69 25.88
N LEU A 376 23.14 3.06 25.74
CA LEU A 376 24.32 3.72 25.18
C LEU A 376 24.05 4.26 23.77
N ASN A 377 23.46 3.44 22.90
CA ASN A 377 23.10 3.85 21.54
C ASN A 377 22.11 5.03 21.55
N CYS A 378 21.23 5.10 22.55
CA CYS A 378 20.34 6.24 22.74
C CYS A 378 21.11 7.51 23.09
N TYR A 379 22.01 7.48 24.06
CA TYR A 379 22.83 8.66 24.40
C TYR A 379 23.70 9.13 23.23
N VAL A 380 24.29 8.16 22.51
CA VAL A 380 25.15 8.43 21.33
C VAL A 380 24.33 9.09 20.23
N ARG A 381 23.14 8.59 19.91
CA ARG A 381 22.25 9.19 18.90
C ARG A 381 21.95 10.67 19.18
N GLU A 382 21.85 11.05 20.45
CA GLU A 382 21.57 12.42 20.91
C GLU A 382 22.84 13.26 21.14
N GLY A 383 24.05 12.71 20.91
CA GLY A 383 25.32 13.43 21.06
C GLY A 383 25.75 13.73 22.50
N LEU A 384 25.22 13.00 23.48
CA LEU A 384 25.44 13.27 24.91
C LEU A 384 26.76 12.67 25.43
N LEU A 385 27.86 13.38 25.20
CA LEU A 385 29.22 12.89 25.47
C LEU A 385 29.43 12.41 26.92
N ASP A 386 29.17 13.27 27.90
CA ASP A 386 29.46 12.97 29.31
C ASP A 386 28.65 11.78 29.84
N LYS A 387 27.35 11.73 29.49
CA LYS A 387 26.48 10.60 29.86
C LYS A 387 26.92 9.30 29.22
N SER A 388 27.28 9.32 27.94
CA SER A 388 27.80 8.12 27.26
C SER A 388 29.08 7.61 27.90
N LEU A 389 30.03 8.49 28.24
CA LEU A 389 31.29 8.09 28.87
C LEU A 389 31.06 7.50 30.28
N LEU A 390 30.23 8.15 31.10
CA LEU A 390 29.85 7.63 32.42
C LEU A 390 29.17 6.27 32.32
N HIS A 391 28.26 6.12 31.35
CA HIS A 391 27.54 4.86 31.12
C HIS A 391 28.49 3.75 30.64
N VAL A 392 29.46 4.05 29.77
CA VAL A 392 30.48 3.07 29.38
C VAL A 392 31.37 2.69 30.56
N GLN A 393 31.73 3.63 31.43
CA GLN A 393 32.50 3.33 32.64
C GLN A 393 31.74 2.35 33.54
N LYS A 394 30.43 2.59 33.75
CA LYS A 394 29.55 1.65 34.45
C LYS A 394 29.50 0.28 33.76
N MET A 395 29.42 0.24 32.42
CA MET A 395 29.47 -1.02 31.66
C MET A 395 30.81 -1.75 31.82
N LYS A 396 31.93 -1.03 31.99
CA LYS A 396 33.26 -1.63 32.27
C LYS A 396 33.26 -2.29 33.65
N GLU A 397 32.74 -1.60 34.66
CA GLU A 397 32.64 -2.09 36.04
C GLU A 397 31.74 -3.32 36.16
N THR A 398 30.64 -3.39 35.39
CA THR A 398 29.75 -4.56 35.37
C THR A 398 30.22 -5.69 34.45
N GLY A 399 31.37 -5.54 33.77
CA GLY A 399 31.91 -6.55 32.86
C GLY A 399 31.20 -6.67 31.50
N TYR A 400 30.37 -5.69 31.13
CA TYR A 400 29.65 -5.65 29.85
C TYR A 400 30.37 -4.88 28.73
N ALA A 401 31.60 -4.41 28.98
CA ALA A 401 32.35 -3.55 28.07
C ALA A 401 33.21 -4.26 26.99
N SER A 402 33.07 -5.57 26.82
CA SER A 402 33.94 -6.37 25.93
C SER A 402 33.46 -6.45 24.47
N SER A 403 32.38 -5.76 24.10
CA SER A 403 31.81 -5.86 22.75
C SER A 403 32.34 -4.80 21.79
N THR A 404 32.55 -5.20 20.53
CA THR A 404 32.87 -4.28 19.42
C THR A 404 31.86 -3.14 19.25
N LEU A 405 30.59 -3.40 19.60
CA LEU A 405 29.51 -2.41 19.50
C LEU A 405 29.78 -1.16 20.36
N ILE A 406 30.38 -1.32 21.53
CA ILE A 406 30.63 -0.22 22.47
C ILE A 406 31.68 0.74 21.92
N TYR A 407 32.80 0.21 21.43
CA TYR A 407 33.83 1.01 20.78
C TYR A 407 33.26 1.72 19.55
N ASN A 408 32.50 1.01 18.71
CA ASN A 408 31.87 1.62 17.54
C ASN A 408 30.91 2.76 17.90
N ASN A 409 30.14 2.61 18.98
CA ASN A 409 29.26 3.66 19.49
C ASN A 409 30.05 4.88 19.99
N LEU A 410 31.14 4.68 20.75
CA LEU A 410 32.00 5.77 21.20
C LEU A 410 32.73 6.47 20.03
N MET A 411 33.18 5.71 19.04
CA MET A 411 33.78 6.26 17.82
C MET A 411 32.77 7.13 17.05
N CYS A 412 31.52 6.68 16.91
CA CYS A 412 30.44 7.48 16.32
C CYS A 412 30.16 8.75 17.13
N LEU A 413 30.13 8.67 18.46
CA LEU A 413 29.90 9.80 19.35
C LEU A 413 31.02 10.86 19.23
N TYR A 414 32.29 10.44 19.32
CA TYR A 414 33.40 11.38 19.14
C TYR A 414 33.37 12.03 17.75
N LYS A 415 33.00 11.27 16.71
CA LYS A 415 32.80 11.83 15.38
C LYS A 415 31.70 12.89 15.35
N GLN A 416 30.54 12.64 15.95
CA GLN A 416 29.42 13.59 15.99
C GLN A 416 29.75 14.87 16.75
N ASN A 417 30.54 14.77 17.82
CA ASN A 417 31.00 15.92 18.61
C ASN A 417 32.24 16.62 17.99
N GLY A 418 32.65 16.24 16.77
CA GLY A 418 33.78 16.84 16.05
C GLY A 418 35.16 16.46 16.58
N GLN A 419 35.26 15.55 17.57
CA GLN A 419 36.50 15.09 18.17
C GLN A 419 37.12 13.95 17.35
N LEU A 420 37.39 14.24 16.07
CA LEU A 420 37.85 13.27 15.09
C LEU A 420 39.19 12.60 15.47
N ASP A 421 40.09 13.28 16.21
CA ASP A 421 41.40 12.72 16.60
C ASP A 421 41.28 11.51 17.54
N LYS A 422 40.23 11.47 18.37
CA LYS A 422 40.01 10.38 19.33
C LYS A 422 39.48 9.10 18.68
N VAL A 423 38.98 9.19 17.45
CA VAL A 423 38.35 8.06 16.76
C VAL A 423 39.38 6.96 16.43
N PRO A 424 40.53 7.26 15.79
CA PRO A 424 41.60 6.27 15.61
C PRO A 424 42.19 5.74 16.92
N GLU A 425 42.31 6.58 17.96
CA GLU A 425 42.81 6.17 19.28
C GLU A 425 41.95 5.04 19.89
N LEU A 426 40.62 5.14 19.76
CA LEU A 426 39.72 4.08 20.20
C LEU A 426 39.88 2.78 19.41
N LEU A 427 40.22 2.85 18.11
CA LEU A 427 40.50 1.65 17.32
C LEU A 427 41.75 0.93 17.83
N VAL A 428 42.77 1.69 18.25
CA VAL A 428 44.00 1.14 18.87
C VAL A 428 43.70 0.58 20.26
N GLU A 429 42.95 1.30 21.11
CA GLU A 429 42.51 0.82 22.42
C GLU A 429 41.72 -0.50 22.30
N MET A 430 40.80 -0.56 21.34
CA MET A 430 39.99 -1.74 21.05
C MET A 430 40.85 -2.98 20.78
N LYS A 431 41.88 -2.85 19.91
CA LYS A 431 42.84 -3.92 19.60
C LYS A 431 43.68 -4.29 20.81
N LYS A 432 44.18 -3.31 21.56
CA LYS A 432 44.99 -3.52 22.78
C LYS A 432 44.21 -4.30 23.85
N ASN A 433 42.92 -4.06 23.95
CA ASN A 433 42.03 -4.75 24.87
C ASN A 433 41.54 -6.13 24.34
N GLY A 434 42.12 -6.62 23.25
CA GLY A 434 41.80 -7.93 22.68
C GLY A 434 40.45 -8.01 21.97
N VAL A 435 39.82 -6.86 21.68
CA VAL A 435 38.53 -6.82 20.96
C VAL A 435 38.82 -6.63 19.47
N SER A 436 38.37 -7.57 18.63
CA SER A 436 38.65 -7.51 17.18
C SER A 436 37.78 -6.43 16.49
N PRO A 437 38.39 -5.45 15.80
CA PRO A 437 37.64 -4.49 14.99
C PRO A 437 36.90 -5.18 13.84
N ASN A 438 35.78 -4.62 13.42
CA ASN A 438 35.01 -5.12 12.29
C ASN A 438 34.95 -4.10 11.13
N ASN A 439 34.32 -4.48 10.02
CA ASN A 439 34.13 -3.59 8.85
C ASN A 439 33.58 -2.21 9.22
N PHE A 440 32.68 -2.14 10.21
CA PHE A 440 32.10 -0.88 10.64
C PHE A 440 33.10 -0.02 11.42
N SER A 441 33.90 -0.62 12.31
CA SER A 441 34.99 0.05 13.05
C SER A 441 35.95 0.75 12.09
N TYR A 442 36.47 0.02 11.10
CA TYR A 442 37.35 0.58 10.08
C TYR A 442 36.67 1.67 9.25
N ARG A 443 35.40 1.47 8.87
CA ARG A 443 34.64 2.47 8.11
C ARG A 443 34.47 3.79 8.86
N ILE A 444 34.34 3.78 10.19
CA ILE A 444 34.28 5.02 10.98
C ILE A 444 35.62 5.76 10.88
N CYS A 445 36.75 5.06 11.04
CA CYS A 445 38.08 5.64 10.89
C CYS A 445 38.35 6.14 9.46
N ILE A 446 37.96 5.38 8.42
CA ILE A 446 38.08 5.80 7.01
C ILE A 446 37.32 7.11 6.78
N ASN A 447 36.09 7.23 7.31
CA ASN A 447 35.35 8.48 7.21
C ASN A 447 36.04 9.63 7.95
N CYS A 448 36.58 9.37 9.13
CA CYS A 448 37.32 10.36 9.90
C CYS A 448 38.56 10.88 9.16
N TYR A 449 39.40 9.98 8.63
CA TYR A 449 40.57 10.37 7.84
C TYR A 449 40.20 11.06 6.53
N GLY A 450 39.15 10.57 5.85
CA GLY A 450 38.63 11.19 4.62
C GLY A 450 38.08 12.60 4.85
N GLU A 451 37.36 12.85 5.94
CA GLU A 451 36.88 14.19 6.33
C GLU A 451 38.03 15.14 6.66
N LYS A 452 39.09 14.63 7.29
CA LYS A 452 40.35 15.37 7.54
C LYS A 452 41.24 15.54 6.32
N SER A 453 40.90 14.91 5.19
CA SER A 453 41.78 14.81 4.01
C SER A 453 43.18 14.25 4.34
N ASN A 454 43.30 13.45 5.41
CA ASN A 454 44.54 12.77 5.75
C ASN A 454 44.61 11.43 4.99
N PHE A 455 45.02 11.52 3.72
CA PHE A 455 45.07 10.36 2.83
C PHE A 455 46.20 9.38 3.17
N ALA A 456 47.29 9.83 3.79
CA ALA A 456 48.39 8.95 4.19
C ALA A 456 47.92 7.93 5.25
N SER A 457 47.31 8.40 6.34
CA SER A 457 46.77 7.50 7.37
C SER A 457 45.56 6.70 6.88
N LEU A 458 44.81 7.20 5.89
CA LEU A 458 43.75 6.44 5.25
C LEU A 458 44.30 5.25 4.45
N GLU A 459 45.40 5.44 3.71
CA GLU A 459 46.05 4.38 2.94
C GLU A 459 46.66 3.31 3.86
N GLU A 460 47.38 3.72 4.91
CA GLU A 460 47.89 2.79 5.94
C GLU A 460 46.77 1.96 6.58
N LEU A 461 45.63 2.58 6.88
CA LEU A 461 44.48 1.88 7.46
C LEU A 461 43.84 0.89 6.47
N LEU A 462 43.83 1.20 5.17
CA LEU A 462 43.30 0.31 4.13
C LEU A 462 44.22 -0.91 3.95
N GLU A 463 45.53 -0.70 3.93
CA GLU A 463 46.51 -1.81 3.91
C GLU A 463 46.38 -2.68 5.15
N GLU A 464 46.20 -2.06 6.33
CA GLU A 464 45.95 -2.82 7.55
C GLU A 464 44.69 -3.67 7.41
N MET A 465 43.59 -3.09 6.93
CA MET A 465 42.31 -3.77 6.76
C MET A 465 42.37 -4.91 5.73
N GLU A 466 43.10 -4.74 4.63
CA GLU A 466 43.32 -5.78 3.61
C GLU A 466 44.14 -6.97 4.14
N ASN A 467 45.07 -6.72 5.07
CA ASN A 467 45.91 -7.76 5.66
C ASN A 467 45.23 -8.57 6.78
N GLN A 468 44.03 -8.18 7.22
CA GLN A 468 43.29 -8.90 8.26
C GLN A 468 42.49 -10.06 7.66
N SER A 469 42.91 -11.31 7.93
CA SER A 469 42.26 -12.53 7.40
C SER A 469 40.79 -12.70 7.78
N HIS A 470 40.33 -12.07 8.87
CA HIS A 470 38.96 -12.13 9.36
C HIS A 470 38.05 -11.03 8.77
N ILE A 471 38.59 -10.13 7.94
CA ILE A 471 37.88 -9.00 7.36
C ILE A 471 37.80 -9.17 5.85
N SER A 472 36.57 -9.14 5.33
CA SER A 472 36.33 -9.00 3.89
C SER A 472 35.83 -7.60 3.62
N MET A 473 36.62 -6.82 2.89
CA MET A 473 36.24 -5.47 2.48
C MET A 473 35.04 -5.53 1.54
N ASP A 474 33.98 -4.82 1.90
CA ASP A 474 32.75 -4.76 1.12
C ASP A 474 32.75 -3.58 0.13
N TRP A 475 31.84 -3.65 -0.85
CA TRP A 475 31.66 -2.58 -1.84
C TRP A 475 31.37 -1.20 -1.20
N THR A 476 30.76 -1.17 -0.01
CA THR A 476 30.47 0.10 0.69
C THR A 476 31.75 0.78 1.14
N THR A 477 32.74 0.01 1.60
CA THR A 477 34.04 0.55 2.01
C THR A 477 34.78 1.15 0.81
N TYR A 478 34.84 0.42 -0.31
CA TYR A 478 35.41 0.95 -1.55
C TYR A 478 34.67 2.18 -2.08
N SER A 479 33.33 2.20 -2.00
CA SER A 479 32.51 3.35 -2.39
C SER A 479 32.87 4.62 -1.62
N ILE A 480 33.05 4.52 -0.30
CA ILE A 480 33.41 5.64 0.57
C ILE A 480 34.80 6.17 0.22
N VAL A 481 35.79 5.27 0.07
CA VAL A 481 37.17 5.62 -0.28
C VAL A 481 37.22 6.30 -1.65
N SER A 482 36.57 5.73 -2.66
CA SER A 482 36.46 6.34 -4.00
C SER A 482 35.86 7.74 -3.94
N ASN A 483 34.79 7.94 -3.16
CA ASN A 483 34.16 9.26 -3.00
C ASN A 483 35.11 10.30 -2.38
N TYR A 484 35.92 9.93 -1.39
CA TYR A 484 36.93 10.86 -0.83
C TYR A 484 38.03 11.20 -1.85
N TYR A 485 38.52 10.22 -2.61
CA TYR A 485 39.49 10.49 -3.67
C TYR A 485 38.91 11.39 -4.79
N ILE A 486 37.65 11.18 -5.19
CA ILE A 486 36.97 12.05 -6.17
C ILE A 486 36.90 13.49 -5.65
N ARG A 487 36.51 13.68 -4.40
CA ARG A 487 36.40 15.02 -3.78
C ARG A 487 37.76 15.71 -3.63
N ALA A 488 38.83 14.95 -3.42
CA ALA A 488 40.20 15.45 -3.39
C ALA A 488 40.84 15.57 -4.78
N ASN A 489 40.07 15.39 -5.86
CA ASN A 489 40.53 15.44 -7.25
C ASN A 489 41.66 14.43 -7.57
N GLN A 490 41.75 13.32 -6.83
CA GLN A 490 42.69 12.21 -7.07
C GLN A 490 42.02 11.14 -7.94
N ARG A 491 41.83 11.45 -9.23
CA ARG A 491 41.00 10.66 -10.15
C ARG A 491 41.53 9.24 -10.36
N GLU A 492 42.84 9.07 -10.49
CA GLU A 492 43.49 7.79 -10.78
C GLU A 492 43.26 6.80 -9.64
N LYS A 493 43.47 7.25 -8.39
CA LYS A 493 43.21 6.43 -7.20
C LYS A 493 41.73 6.11 -7.06
N ALA A 494 40.85 7.07 -7.32
CA ALA A 494 39.40 6.82 -7.31
C ALA A 494 39.01 5.69 -8.27
N ILE A 495 39.54 5.69 -9.50
CA ILE A 495 39.24 4.66 -10.51
C ILE A 495 39.70 3.27 -10.05
N VAL A 496 40.86 3.16 -9.39
CA VAL A 496 41.33 1.88 -8.82
C VAL A 496 40.31 1.31 -7.82
N PHE A 497 39.84 2.14 -6.89
CA PHE A 497 38.86 1.72 -5.90
C PHE A 497 37.47 1.49 -6.49
N LEU A 498 37.08 2.18 -7.57
CA LEU A 498 35.84 1.89 -8.30
C LEU A 498 35.87 0.52 -8.99
N LYS A 499 37.02 0.08 -9.51
CA LYS A 499 37.17 -1.29 -10.03
C LYS A 499 37.06 -2.33 -8.92
N LYS A 500 37.76 -2.14 -7.80
CA LYS A 500 37.62 -3.00 -6.60
C LYS A 500 36.16 -3.05 -6.11
N LEU A 501 35.44 -1.93 -6.19
CA LEU A 501 34.01 -1.85 -5.88
C LEU A 501 33.20 -2.74 -6.83
N GLU A 502 33.37 -2.60 -8.15
CA GLU A 502 32.68 -3.43 -9.15
C GLU A 502 32.93 -4.92 -8.92
N ASP A 503 34.18 -5.32 -8.68
CA ASP A 503 34.55 -6.72 -8.42
C ASP A 503 33.89 -7.28 -7.14
N ALA A 504 33.67 -6.42 -6.14
CA ALA A 504 32.99 -6.77 -4.89
C ALA A 504 31.45 -6.80 -5.01
N LEU A 505 30.86 -6.37 -6.13
CA LEU A 505 29.41 -6.35 -6.31
C LEU A 505 28.89 -7.71 -6.79
N HIS A 506 27.94 -8.27 -6.03
CA HIS A 506 27.21 -9.47 -6.43
C HIS A 506 25.70 -9.28 -6.33
N LYS A 507 25.03 -9.07 -7.47
CA LYS A 507 23.56 -8.91 -7.58
C LYS A 507 22.98 -7.84 -6.63
N ASP A 508 23.72 -6.75 -6.40
CA ASP A 508 23.31 -5.66 -5.51
C ASP A 508 23.03 -4.37 -6.30
N ALA A 509 21.75 -4.09 -6.55
CA ALA A 509 21.32 -2.88 -7.25
C ALA A 509 21.72 -1.59 -6.52
N VAL A 510 21.77 -1.59 -5.18
CA VAL A 510 22.16 -0.42 -4.39
C VAL A 510 23.64 -0.11 -4.60
N GLY A 511 24.48 -1.14 -4.66
CA GLY A 511 25.90 -1.01 -4.96
C GLY A 511 26.17 -0.50 -6.38
N TYR A 512 25.47 -1.03 -7.40
CA TYR A 512 25.55 -0.51 -8.78
C TYR A 512 25.11 0.95 -8.87
N ASN A 513 24.04 1.35 -8.17
CA ASN A 513 23.61 2.74 -8.13
C ASN A 513 24.69 3.67 -7.55
N HIS A 514 25.44 3.24 -6.52
CA HIS A 514 26.58 4.02 -6.01
C HIS A 514 27.72 4.09 -7.03
N LEU A 515 28.07 2.97 -7.65
CA LEU A 515 29.13 2.89 -8.66
C LEU A 515 28.83 3.81 -9.86
N ILE A 516 27.61 3.74 -10.40
CA ILE A 516 27.12 4.63 -11.46
C ILE A 516 27.18 6.10 -11.02
N SER A 517 26.72 6.41 -9.81
CA SER A 517 26.77 7.77 -9.29
C SER A 517 28.20 8.30 -9.20
N LEU A 518 29.17 7.49 -8.78
CA LEU A 518 30.57 7.89 -8.63
C LEU A 518 31.25 8.09 -9.98
N HIS A 519 31.03 7.19 -10.95
CA HIS A 519 31.48 7.43 -12.34
C HIS A 519 30.83 8.67 -12.97
N GLY A 520 29.58 8.95 -12.61
CA GLY A 520 28.90 10.20 -12.97
C GLY A 520 29.54 11.46 -12.38
N GLN A 521 30.16 11.37 -11.19
CA GLN A 521 30.93 12.49 -10.64
C GLN A 521 32.26 12.70 -11.39
N LEU A 522 32.86 11.63 -11.91
CA LEU A 522 34.09 11.67 -12.69
C LEU A 522 33.90 12.10 -14.15
N GLY A 523 32.66 12.26 -14.63
CA GLY A 523 32.38 12.60 -16.02
C GLY A 523 32.44 11.41 -16.99
N ASN A 524 32.54 10.17 -16.50
CA ASN A 524 32.75 8.98 -17.34
C ASN A 524 31.42 8.46 -17.89
N LEU A 525 30.87 9.12 -18.92
CA LEU A 525 29.58 8.75 -19.50
C LEU A 525 29.53 7.32 -20.05
N ASP A 526 30.56 6.89 -20.77
CA ASP A 526 30.60 5.55 -21.38
C ASP A 526 30.50 4.45 -20.31
N GLU A 527 31.21 4.67 -19.20
CA GLU A 527 31.22 3.74 -18.08
C GLU A 527 29.88 3.72 -17.34
N VAL A 528 29.26 4.88 -17.15
CA VAL A 528 27.90 5.00 -16.61
C VAL A 528 26.90 4.19 -17.45
N MET A 529 26.98 4.29 -18.79
CA MET A 529 26.09 3.55 -19.69
C MET A 529 26.37 2.05 -19.69
N ARG A 530 27.65 1.64 -19.67
CA ARG A 530 28.06 0.24 -19.55
C ARG A 530 27.51 -0.38 -18.27
N LEU A 531 27.72 0.28 -17.13
CA LEU A 531 27.29 -0.17 -15.81
C LEU A 531 25.77 -0.27 -15.71
N TRP A 532 25.03 0.67 -16.30
CA TRP A 532 23.57 0.58 -16.38
C TRP A 532 23.11 -0.68 -17.14
N GLY A 533 23.77 -1.00 -18.25
CA GLY A 533 23.52 -2.24 -19.00
C GLY A 533 23.81 -3.50 -18.16
N VAL A 534 24.95 -3.53 -17.46
CA VAL A 534 25.31 -4.64 -16.57
C VAL A 534 24.29 -4.80 -15.44
N GLN A 535 23.91 -3.70 -14.78
CA GLN A 535 22.91 -3.71 -13.70
C GLN A 535 21.56 -4.26 -14.20
N LYS A 536 21.14 -3.90 -15.42
CA LYS A 536 19.91 -4.41 -16.04
C LYS A 536 19.91 -5.93 -16.16
N ILE A 537 21.03 -6.50 -16.60
CA ILE A 537 21.20 -7.95 -16.79
C ILE A 537 21.28 -8.67 -15.43
N VAL A 538 22.11 -8.16 -14.52
CA VAL A 538 22.44 -8.85 -13.26
C VAL A 538 21.29 -8.79 -12.26
N CYS A 539 20.59 -7.65 -12.15
CA CYS A 539 19.57 -7.41 -11.11
C CYS A 539 18.14 -7.78 -11.53
N LYS A 540 17.90 -8.13 -12.82
CA LYS A 540 16.63 -8.58 -13.43
C LYS A 540 15.42 -7.63 -13.36
N LYS A 541 15.27 -6.81 -12.32
CA LYS A 541 14.18 -5.84 -12.16
C LYS A 541 14.71 -4.53 -11.58
N GLN A 542 14.42 -3.44 -12.28
CA GLN A 542 14.77 -2.09 -11.84
C GLN A 542 13.58 -1.47 -11.09
N ILE A 543 13.88 -0.78 -10.01
CA ILE A 543 12.91 -0.01 -9.23
C ILE A 543 13.09 1.49 -9.50
N ASN A 544 12.11 2.30 -9.09
CA ASN A 544 12.15 3.76 -9.30
C ASN A 544 13.45 4.42 -8.80
N ARG A 545 14.06 3.89 -7.72
CA ARG A 545 15.34 4.39 -7.18
C ARG A 545 16.50 4.25 -8.16
N ASP A 546 16.54 3.18 -8.95
CA ASP A 546 17.60 2.91 -9.92
C ASP A 546 17.51 3.93 -11.06
N TYR A 547 16.30 4.13 -11.59
CA TYR A 547 16.01 5.15 -12.60
C TYR A 547 16.28 6.58 -12.11
N ILE A 548 15.89 6.93 -10.87
CA ILE A 548 16.20 8.24 -10.28
C ILE A 548 17.71 8.49 -10.24
N THR A 549 18.49 7.47 -9.86
CA THR A 549 19.96 7.57 -9.79
C THR A 549 20.55 7.79 -11.19
N MET A 550 20.17 6.94 -12.15
CA MET A 550 20.69 7.01 -13.51
C MET A 550 20.27 8.30 -14.23
N LEU A 551 19.01 8.71 -14.13
CA LEU A 551 18.53 10.00 -14.65
C LEU A 551 19.29 11.17 -14.02
N GLY A 552 19.52 11.13 -12.71
CA GLY A 552 20.27 12.16 -11.99
C GLY A 552 21.70 12.30 -12.51
N VAL A 553 22.35 11.18 -12.80
CA VAL A 553 23.70 11.16 -13.40
C VAL A 553 23.68 11.73 -14.81
N LEU A 554 22.78 11.28 -15.68
CA LEU A 554 22.68 11.80 -17.06
C LEU A 554 22.39 13.31 -17.09
N VAL A 555 21.47 13.76 -16.23
CA VAL A 555 21.18 15.19 -16.04
C VAL A 555 22.41 15.94 -15.54
N LYS A 556 23.21 15.38 -14.64
CA LYS A 556 24.45 16.02 -14.19
C LYS A 556 25.47 16.13 -15.32
N LEU A 557 25.58 15.10 -16.16
CA LEU A 557 26.54 15.03 -17.28
C LEU A 557 26.15 15.89 -18.49
N GLY A 558 24.90 16.37 -18.59
CA GLY A 558 24.44 17.14 -19.77
C GLY A 558 23.68 16.34 -20.80
N GLU A 559 23.54 15.04 -20.59
CA GLU A 559 22.96 14.09 -21.53
C GLU A 559 21.42 14.06 -21.43
N LEU A 560 20.78 15.20 -21.71
CA LEU A 560 19.33 15.35 -21.56
C LEU A 560 18.53 14.45 -22.51
N GLU A 561 19.02 14.20 -23.73
CA GLU A 561 18.33 13.32 -24.68
C GLU A 561 18.36 11.86 -24.22
N LYS A 562 19.54 11.36 -23.79
CA LYS A 562 19.64 10.01 -23.18
C LYS A 562 18.78 9.89 -21.93
N ALA A 563 18.69 10.96 -21.12
CA ALA A 563 17.82 10.98 -19.96
C ALA A 563 16.32 10.91 -20.35
N LYS A 564 15.93 11.55 -21.45
CA LYS A 564 14.56 11.47 -21.98
C LYS A 564 14.23 10.08 -22.51
N GLU A 565 15.14 9.44 -23.24
CA GLU A 565 15.01 8.04 -23.68
C GLU A 565 14.87 7.10 -22.49
N LEU A 566 15.69 7.28 -21.46
CA LEU A 566 15.63 6.48 -20.25
C LEU A 566 14.31 6.67 -19.48
N LEU A 567 13.75 7.89 -19.50
CA LEU A 567 12.44 8.15 -18.90
C LEU A 567 11.33 7.40 -19.66
N GLN A 568 11.41 7.32 -21.00
CA GLN A 568 10.45 6.55 -21.80
C GLN A 568 10.54 5.04 -21.51
N ASP A 569 11.76 4.50 -21.36
CA ASP A 569 11.99 3.12 -20.91
C ASP A 569 11.34 2.86 -19.53
N TRP A 570 11.50 3.79 -18.58
CA TRP A 570 10.82 3.71 -17.29
C TRP A 570 9.29 3.77 -17.42
N GLU A 571 8.74 4.70 -18.21
CA GLU A 571 7.29 4.81 -18.41
C GLU A 571 6.68 3.51 -18.94
N SER A 572 7.40 2.81 -19.85
CA SER A 572 6.96 1.54 -20.44
C SER A 572 6.98 0.34 -19.47
N SER A 573 7.83 0.38 -18.44
CA SER A 573 8.07 -0.72 -17.51
C SER A 573 7.52 -0.50 -16.10
N CYS A 574 7.09 0.73 -15.79
CA CYS A 574 6.64 1.10 -14.45
C CYS A 574 5.30 0.43 -14.07
N HIS A 575 5.22 -0.08 -12.84
CA HIS A 575 3.97 -0.63 -12.28
C HIS A 575 3.18 0.45 -11.51
N THR A 576 3.90 1.39 -10.89
CA THR A 576 3.35 2.53 -10.17
C THR A 576 4.03 3.81 -10.65
N TYR A 577 3.24 4.74 -11.19
CA TYR A 577 3.76 6.00 -11.72
C TYR A 577 4.20 6.91 -10.56
N ASP A 578 5.50 7.10 -10.42
CA ASP A 578 6.11 7.87 -9.33
C ASP A 578 6.72 9.15 -9.88
N PHE A 579 6.09 10.28 -9.58
CA PHE A 579 6.50 11.59 -10.10
C PHE A 579 7.91 12.01 -9.66
N ARG A 580 8.53 11.36 -8.68
CA ARG A 580 9.93 11.61 -8.34
C ARG A 580 10.87 11.28 -9.50
N VAL A 581 10.50 10.36 -10.39
CA VAL A 581 11.30 9.95 -11.55
C VAL A 581 11.32 11.05 -12.64
N PRO A 582 10.19 11.48 -13.24
CA PRO A 582 10.19 12.56 -14.23
C PRO A 582 10.64 13.91 -13.65
N ASN A 583 10.42 14.17 -12.35
CA ASN A 583 10.87 15.41 -11.71
C ASN A 583 12.39 15.62 -11.80
N ILE A 584 13.21 14.55 -11.88
CA ILE A 584 14.66 14.68 -12.08
C ILE A 584 14.98 15.38 -13.40
N LEU A 585 14.25 15.03 -14.46
CA LEU A 585 14.45 15.60 -15.78
C LEU A 585 13.88 17.02 -15.87
N LEU A 586 12.74 17.30 -15.20
CA LEU A 586 12.23 18.67 -15.06
C LEU A 586 13.25 19.60 -14.40
N ILE A 587 13.89 19.15 -13.31
CA ILE A 587 14.98 19.89 -12.66
C ILE A 587 16.13 20.10 -13.64
N GLY A 588 16.53 19.05 -14.36
CA GLY A 588 17.62 19.09 -15.34
C GLY A 588 17.41 20.08 -16.49
N PHE A 589 16.19 20.17 -17.01
CA PHE A 589 15.81 21.17 -18.01
C PHE A 589 15.82 22.59 -17.43
N CYS A 590 15.22 22.79 -16.25
CA CYS A 590 15.18 24.10 -15.60
C CYS A 590 16.59 24.63 -15.27
N GLN A 591 17.49 23.77 -14.79
CA GLN A 591 18.89 24.13 -14.49
C GLN A 591 19.68 24.58 -15.72
N ARG A 592 19.27 24.15 -16.93
CA ARG A 592 19.88 24.53 -18.20
C ARG A 592 19.13 25.65 -18.92
N GLY A 593 18.15 26.28 -18.26
CA GLY A 593 17.35 27.33 -18.88
C GLY A 593 16.41 26.82 -19.97
N LEU A 594 16.11 25.52 -20.02
CA LEU A 594 15.14 24.92 -20.96
C LEU A 594 13.77 24.73 -20.29
N THR A 595 13.31 25.75 -19.56
CA THR A 595 12.10 25.69 -18.73
C THR A 595 10.84 25.37 -19.54
N GLU A 596 10.75 25.88 -20.77
CA GLU A 596 9.62 25.64 -21.69
C GLU A 596 9.53 24.15 -22.04
N LYS A 597 10.67 23.50 -22.33
CA LYS A 597 10.72 22.04 -22.57
C LYS A 597 10.31 21.23 -21.32
N ALA A 598 10.64 21.73 -20.12
CA ALA A 598 10.21 21.11 -18.87
C ALA A 598 8.68 21.20 -18.70
N GLU A 599 8.11 22.36 -19.01
CA GLU A 599 6.66 22.58 -18.99
C GLU A 599 5.95 21.70 -20.02
N ASP A 600 6.41 21.70 -21.26
CA ASP A 600 5.87 20.86 -22.33
C ASP A 600 5.86 19.38 -21.92
N MET A 601 6.98 18.89 -21.36
CA MET A 601 7.07 17.53 -20.84
C MET A 601 6.02 17.24 -19.77
N LEU A 602 5.85 18.13 -18.79
CA LEU A 602 4.87 17.92 -17.73
C LEU A 602 3.44 17.96 -18.29
N ARG A 603 3.15 18.87 -19.22
CA ARG A 603 1.84 18.96 -19.89
C ARG A 603 1.55 17.72 -20.72
N GLU A 604 2.53 17.12 -21.40
CA GLU A 604 2.36 15.84 -22.09
C GLU A 604 2.06 14.70 -21.12
N ILE A 605 2.70 14.66 -19.95
CA ILE A 605 2.39 13.69 -18.90
C ILE A 605 0.94 13.85 -18.39
N VAL A 606 0.49 15.11 -18.23
CA VAL A 606 -0.90 15.43 -17.86
C VAL A 606 -1.89 14.96 -18.95
N LYS A 607 -1.59 15.20 -20.23
CA LYS A 607 -2.42 14.74 -21.37
C LYS A 607 -2.59 13.22 -21.40
N LYS A 608 -1.58 12.45 -20.95
CA LYS A 608 -1.66 10.99 -20.77
C LYS A 608 -2.51 10.55 -19.57
N GLY A 609 -3.19 11.47 -18.89
CA GLY A 609 -4.08 11.20 -17.75
C GLY A 609 -3.35 10.95 -16.43
N LYS A 610 -2.07 11.33 -16.32
CA LYS A 610 -1.32 11.26 -15.05
C LYS A 610 -1.48 12.58 -14.30
N VAL A 611 -1.66 12.52 -12.99
CA VAL A 611 -1.83 13.73 -12.17
C VAL A 611 -0.52 14.09 -11.47
N PRO A 612 0.12 15.23 -11.81
CA PRO A 612 1.36 15.66 -11.19
C PRO A 612 1.26 15.91 -9.69
N THR A 613 2.39 15.73 -9.01
CA THR A 613 2.52 16.25 -7.64
C THR A 613 2.63 17.77 -7.68
N PRO A 614 2.15 18.50 -6.65
CA PRO A 614 2.35 19.95 -6.55
C PRO A 614 3.82 20.39 -6.75
N ASN A 615 4.76 19.57 -6.25
CA ASN A 615 6.19 19.81 -6.41
C ASN A 615 6.66 19.79 -7.88
N SER A 616 6.02 19.05 -8.77
CA SER A 616 6.35 19.02 -10.21
C SER A 616 6.15 20.40 -10.85
N TRP A 617 5.01 21.03 -10.57
CA TRP A 617 4.73 22.41 -10.98
C TRP A 617 5.62 23.42 -10.25
N GLY A 618 5.90 23.20 -8.97
CA GLY A 618 6.83 24.03 -8.18
C GLY A 618 8.27 24.05 -8.75
N ILE A 619 8.74 22.94 -9.34
CA ILE A 619 10.04 22.89 -10.03
C ILE A 619 10.04 23.83 -11.24
N ILE A 620 9.01 23.77 -12.09
CA ILE A 620 8.89 24.60 -13.29
C ILE A 620 8.70 26.07 -12.93
N ALA A 621 7.88 26.36 -11.90
CA ALA A 621 7.71 27.71 -11.36
C ALA A 621 9.05 28.32 -10.92
N GLY A 622 9.88 27.53 -10.21
CA GLY A 622 11.25 27.93 -9.87
C GLY A 622 12.14 28.16 -11.09
N GLY A 623 11.97 27.35 -12.14
CA GLY A 623 12.66 27.52 -13.42
C GLY A 623 12.29 28.83 -14.14
N TYR A 624 11.01 29.21 -14.14
CA TYR A 624 10.56 30.47 -14.73
C TYR A 624 10.96 31.69 -13.90
N MET A 625 10.91 31.58 -12.57
CA MET A 625 11.44 32.61 -11.67
C MET A 625 12.92 32.90 -11.93
N ASN A 626 13.75 31.87 -12.18
CA ASN A 626 15.17 32.06 -12.50
C ASN A 626 15.42 32.70 -13.88
N LYS A 627 14.41 32.72 -14.76
CA LYS A 627 14.43 33.43 -16.06
C LYS A 627 13.77 34.82 -15.98
N ASP A 628 13.45 35.29 -14.78
CA ASP A 628 12.69 36.52 -14.54
C ASP A 628 11.28 36.54 -15.17
N ASN A 629 10.73 35.38 -15.55
CA ASN A 629 9.36 35.25 -16.04
C ASN A 629 8.41 34.92 -14.87
N MET A 630 8.03 35.97 -14.14
CA MET A 630 7.20 35.82 -12.94
C MET A 630 5.73 35.47 -13.23
N GLU A 631 5.20 35.85 -14.39
CA GLU A 631 3.84 35.56 -14.81
C GLU A 631 3.63 34.05 -14.97
N LYS A 632 4.47 33.39 -15.77
CA LYS A 632 4.44 31.92 -15.90
C LYS A 632 4.81 31.20 -14.61
N ALA A 633 5.71 31.77 -13.80
CA ALA A 633 6.02 31.20 -12.49
C ALA A 633 4.79 31.19 -11.57
N PHE A 634 4.00 32.27 -11.60
CA PHE A 634 2.75 32.38 -10.87
C PHE A 634 1.68 31.41 -11.40
N GLU A 635 1.50 31.29 -12.72
CA GLU A 635 0.59 30.31 -13.31
C GLU A 635 0.92 28.88 -12.87
N CYS A 636 2.19 28.48 -12.95
CA CYS A 636 2.65 27.18 -12.47
C CYS A 636 2.36 26.98 -10.97
N MET A 637 2.46 28.04 -10.17
CA MET A 637 2.14 27.97 -8.74
C MET A 637 0.64 27.78 -8.50
N LYS A 638 -0.23 28.39 -9.31
CA LYS A 638 -1.69 28.13 -9.26
C LYS A 638 -1.99 26.67 -9.61
N GLU A 639 -1.37 26.13 -10.65
CA GLU A 639 -1.49 24.71 -11.03
C GLU A 639 -1.01 23.78 -9.92
N ALA A 640 0.09 24.12 -9.24
CA ALA A 640 0.59 23.37 -8.10
C ALA A 640 -0.43 23.32 -6.94
N LEU A 641 -1.08 24.45 -6.65
CA LEU A 641 -2.12 24.55 -5.62
C LEU A 641 -3.40 23.82 -6.03
N ALA A 642 -3.74 23.76 -7.32
CA ALA A 642 -4.92 23.05 -7.81
C ALA A 642 -4.83 21.52 -7.60
N VAL A 643 -3.63 20.95 -7.63
CA VAL A 643 -3.39 19.50 -7.42
C VAL A 643 -3.07 19.12 -5.96
N LEU A 644 -3.21 20.05 -5.02
CA LEU A 644 -2.91 19.83 -3.59
C LEU A 644 -3.67 18.69 -2.93
N GLY A 645 -4.95 18.51 -3.29
CA GLY A 645 -5.83 17.52 -2.67
C GLY A 645 -5.31 16.08 -2.77
N GLN A 646 -4.39 15.80 -3.69
CA GLN A 646 -3.78 14.48 -3.86
C GLN A 646 -2.48 14.29 -3.06
N ASN A 647 -1.85 15.37 -2.57
CA ASN A 647 -0.64 15.32 -1.75
C ASN A 647 -0.59 16.48 -0.74
N PRO A 648 -1.14 16.30 0.47
CA PRO A 648 -1.33 17.38 1.43
C PRO A 648 -0.05 17.83 2.16
N LYS A 649 1.07 17.11 2.01
CA LYS A 649 2.35 17.40 2.70
C LYS A 649 3.31 18.24 1.85
N TRP A 650 2.81 19.02 0.89
CA TRP A 650 3.67 19.82 0.02
C TRP A 650 4.19 21.06 0.73
N ASP A 651 5.51 21.22 0.73
CA ASP A 651 6.22 22.40 1.25
C ASP A 651 6.92 23.15 0.09
N PRO A 652 6.37 24.28 -0.40
CA PRO A 652 6.96 25.05 -1.48
C PRO A 652 8.20 25.82 -1.02
N LYS A 653 9.20 25.96 -1.90
CA LYS A 653 10.46 26.66 -1.58
C LYS A 653 10.19 28.10 -1.10
N PRO A 654 10.67 28.51 0.09
CA PRO A 654 10.40 29.84 0.66
C PRO A 654 10.79 31.00 -0.26
N ARG A 655 11.92 30.88 -0.97
CA ARG A 655 12.39 31.88 -1.94
C ARG A 655 11.41 32.05 -3.12
N LEU A 656 10.83 30.96 -3.62
CA LEU A 656 9.85 31.02 -4.72
C LEU A 656 8.59 31.74 -4.26
N VAL A 657 8.07 31.34 -3.09
CA VAL A 657 6.87 31.96 -2.48
C VAL A 657 7.09 33.45 -2.26
N TYR A 658 8.22 33.85 -1.67
CA TYR A 658 8.55 35.26 -1.45
C TYR A 658 8.53 36.09 -2.74
N ASN A 659 9.19 35.61 -3.80
CA ASN A 659 9.26 36.37 -5.06
C ASN A 659 7.90 36.48 -5.74
N ILE A 660 7.11 35.40 -5.75
CA ILE A 660 5.73 35.43 -6.29
C ILE A 660 4.88 36.43 -5.50
N LEU A 661 4.89 36.38 -4.17
CA LEU A 661 4.12 37.31 -3.33
C LEU A 661 4.54 38.77 -3.54
N ASN A 662 5.84 39.03 -3.65
CA ASN A 662 6.35 40.37 -3.90
C ASN A 662 5.95 40.89 -5.29
N TRP A 663 5.95 40.03 -6.30
CA TRP A 663 5.51 40.37 -7.66
C TRP A 663 4.00 40.64 -7.71
N LEU A 664 3.19 39.74 -7.12
CA LEU A 664 1.74 39.85 -7.01
C LEU A 664 1.31 41.18 -6.38
N GLY A 665 1.86 41.49 -5.20
CA GLY A 665 1.50 42.72 -4.48
C GLY A 665 1.82 44.01 -5.24
N ASN A 666 2.73 43.98 -6.21
CA ASN A 666 3.07 45.15 -7.02
C ASN A 666 2.26 45.25 -8.32
N ARG A 667 1.72 44.14 -8.87
CA ARG A 667 1.22 44.09 -10.27
C ARG A 667 -0.19 43.54 -10.45
N GLU A 668 -0.61 42.53 -9.69
CA GLU A 668 -1.89 41.84 -9.91
C GLU A 668 -3.04 42.43 -9.09
N GLU A 669 -4.27 42.39 -9.63
CA GLU A 669 -5.49 42.90 -8.98
C GLU A 669 -5.69 42.32 -7.57
N LEU A 670 -6.22 43.14 -6.64
CA LEU A 670 -6.37 42.73 -5.24
C LEU A 670 -7.16 41.43 -5.09
N GLU A 671 -8.21 41.21 -5.88
CA GLU A 671 -9.02 39.99 -5.82
C GLU A 671 -8.18 38.73 -6.11
N GLU A 672 -7.29 38.77 -7.10
CA GLU A 672 -6.41 37.64 -7.42
C GLU A 672 -5.32 37.43 -6.35
N VAL A 673 -4.79 38.52 -5.79
CA VAL A 673 -3.85 38.47 -4.65
C VAL A 673 -4.51 37.81 -3.43
N GLN A 674 -5.75 38.20 -3.11
CA GLN A 674 -6.51 37.64 -2.00
C GLN A 674 -6.85 36.15 -2.22
N ALA A 675 -7.29 35.78 -3.43
CA ALA A 675 -7.61 34.40 -3.78
C ALA A 675 -6.36 33.51 -3.65
N PHE A 676 -5.24 33.95 -4.23
CA PHE A 676 -3.99 33.19 -4.17
C PHE A 676 -3.48 33.02 -2.74
N ILE A 677 -3.48 34.10 -1.93
CA ILE A 677 -3.04 34.02 -0.53
C ILE A 677 -3.94 33.10 0.28
N SER A 678 -5.25 33.10 0.02
CA SER A 678 -6.20 32.20 0.69
C SER A 678 -5.88 30.73 0.37
N SER A 679 -5.59 30.40 -0.89
CA SER A 679 -5.13 29.06 -1.28
C SER A 679 -3.76 28.72 -0.68
N LEU A 680 -2.82 29.66 -0.67
CA LEU A 680 -1.46 29.44 -0.16
C LEU A 680 -1.42 29.24 1.37
N LYS A 681 -2.31 29.87 2.14
CA LYS A 681 -2.45 29.66 3.59
C LYS A 681 -2.82 28.23 3.97
N THR A 682 -3.32 27.41 3.03
CA THR A 682 -3.60 25.99 3.27
C THR A 682 -2.32 25.13 3.38
N VAL A 683 -1.19 25.63 2.88
CA VAL A 683 0.09 24.90 2.82
C VAL A 683 1.24 25.62 3.52
N VAL A 684 1.24 26.96 3.49
CA VAL A 684 2.29 27.77 4.12
C VAL A 684 1.68 28.48 5.33
N PRO A 685 2.28 28.34 6.52
CA PRO A 685 1.84 29.08 7.70
C PRO A 685 1.79 30.59 7.44
N ALA A 686 0.85 31.27 8.09
CA ALA A 686 0.76 32.71 8.04
C ALA A 686 2.12 33.34 8.39
N ASN A 687 2.61 34.23 7.53
CA ASN A 687 3.90 34.89 7.70
C ASN A 687 3.85 36.31 7.14
N ARG A 688 4.84 37.14 7.52
CA ARG A 688 4.91 38.56 7.16
C ARG A 688 4.82 38.81 5.65
N ASN A 689 5.38 37.94 4.82
CA ASN A 689 5.41 38.14 3.37
C ASN A 689 4.01 38.07 2.73
N LEU A 690 3.11 37.24 3.26
CA LEU A 690 1.71 37.18 2.81
C LEU A 690 1.02 38.52 3.07
N TYR A 691 1.22 39.07 4.27
CA TYR A 691 0.65 40.34 4.67
C TYR A 691 1.25 41.51 3.90
N HIS A 692 2.57 41.51 3.67
CA HIS A 692 3.23 42.52 2.83
C HIS A 692 2.62 42.57 1.42
N ALA A 693 2.30 41.43 0.82
CA ALA A 693 1.66 41.38 -0.50
C ALA A 693 0.24 41.97 -0.49
N LEU A 694 -0.57 41.65 0.52
CA LEU A 694 -1.91 42.23 0.71
C LEU A 694 -1.85 43.74 0.93
N ILE A 695 -0.96 44.22 1.80
CA ILE A 695 -0.81 45.65 2.10
C ILE A 695 -0.45 46.40 0.82
N LYS A 696 0.53 45.91 0.05
CA LYS A 696 0.93 46.52 -1.22
C LYS A 696 -0.23 46.60 -2.22
N ALA A 697 -0.98 45.50 -2.39
CA ALA A 697 -2.12 45.45 -3.30
C ALA A 697 -3.25 46.41 -2.87
N ASN A 698 -3.57 46.47 -1.57
CA ASN A 698 -4.60 47.39 -1.06
C ASN A 698 -4.19 48.87 -1.23
N ILE A 699 -2.92 49.21 -0.94
CA ILE A 699 -2.42 50.59 -1.13
C ILE A 699 -2.47 50.98 -2.60
N ARG A 700 -2.01 50.11 -3.50
CA ARG A 700 -2.04 50.36 -4.95
C ARG A 700 -3.47 50.60 -5.44
N ASP A 701 -4.42 49.78 -4.99
CA ASP A 701 -5.83 49.86 -5.41
C ASP A 701 -6.61 50.91 -4.59
N ARG A 702 -5.94 51.71 -3.75
CA ARG A 702 -6.51 52.76 -2.88
C ARG A 702 -7.63 52.25 -1.97
N LYS A 703 -7.55 50.98 -1.55
CA LYS A 703 -8.47 50.35 -0.60
C LYS A 703 -7.94 50.42 0.83
N ASP A 704 -8.83 50.23 1.79
CA ASP A 704 -8.47 50.27 3.21
C ASP A 704 -7.60 49.07 3.63
N VAL A 705 -6.61 49.33 4.50
CA VAL A 705 -5.61 48.36 4.94
C VAL A 705 -5.87 47.91 6.39
N ASP A 706 -6.75 48.57 7.12
CA ASP A 706 -6.96 48.32 8.56
C ASP A 706 -7.41 46.88 8.84
N TRP A 707 -8.20 46.29 7.93
CA TRP A 707 -8.61 44.88 8.03
C TRP A 707 -7.43 43.91 7.88
N VAL A 708 -6.42 44.25 7.06
CA VAL A 708 -5.20 43.45 6.89
C VAL A 708 -4.37 43.50 8.17
N LEU A 709 -4.22 44.68 8.78
CA LEU A 709 -3.50 44.86 10.04
C LEU A 709 -4.20 44.12 11.20
N LYS A 710 -5.54 44.15 11.25
CA LYS A 710 -6.33 43.35 12.22
C LYS A 710 -6.10 41.85 12.03
N SER A 711 -6.08 41.37 10.79
CA SER A 711 -5.82 39.96 10.47
C SER A 711 -4.39 39.54 10.83
N MET A 712 -3.41 40.43 10.61
CA MET A 712 -2.02 40.21 10.97
C MET A 712 -1.83 40.08 12.48
N LYS A 713 -2.52 40.90 13.27
CA LYS A 713 -2.56 40.80 14.74
C LYS A 713 -3.27 39.52 15.22
N ALA A 714 -4.36 39.12 14.57
CA ALA A 714 -5.06 37.88 14.89
C ALA A 714 -4.17 36.63 14.67
N ASP A 715 -3.32 36.64 13.64
CA ASP A 715 -2.34 35.59 13.37
C ASP A 715 -1.05 35.72 14.23
N CYS A 716 -1.05 36.61 15.25
CA CYS A 716 0.10 36.87 16.13
C CYS A 716 1.39 37.32 15.40
N ILE A 717 1.25 38.08 14.32
CA ILE A 717 2.37 38.60 13.53
C ILE A 717 2.56 40.09 13.81
N GLU A 718 3.73 40.46 14.31
CA GLU A 718 4.09 41.85 14.60
C GLU A 718 4.39 42.66 13.32
N GLU A 719 4.01 43.94 13.37
CA GLU A 719 4.34 44.96 12.39
C GLU A 719 5.87 45.16 12.35
N ASP A 720 6.45 45.14 11.15
CA ASP A 720 7.88 45.38 10.96
C ASP A 720 8.13 46.74 10.28
N ALA A 721 9.38 47.20 10.28
CA ALA A 721 9.75 48.46 9.63
C ALA A 721 9.35 48.53 8.14
N LYS A 722 9.13 47.39 7.49
CA LYS A 722 8.64 47.30 6.12
C LYS A 722 7.14 47.57 6.02
N VAL A 723 6.32 47.10 6.97
CA VAL A 723 4.91 47.48 7.11
C VAL A 723 4.80 48.99 7.36
N GLU A 724 5.56 49.54 8.29
CA GLU A 724 5.56 50.99 8.58
C GLU A 724 5.92 51.81 7.33
N LYS A 725 6.96 51.40 6.61
CA LYS A 725 7.35 52.03 5.35
C LYS A 725 6.25 51.95 4.29
N LEU A 726 5.58 50.80 4.15
CA LEU A 726 4.49 50.64 3.19
C LEU A 726 3.29 51.52 3.56
N LEU A 727 2.92 51.58 4.84
CA LEU A 727 1.83 52.45 5.32
C LEU A 727 2.17 53.93 5.16
N GLY A 728 3.44 54.33 5.25
CA GLY A 728 3.89 55.69 4.93
C GLY A 728 3.83 56.08 3.45
N MET A 729 3.55 55.12 2.55
CA MET A 729 3.31 55.37 1.11
C MET A 729 1.80 55.50 0.78
N ARG A 730 0.93 55.42 1.79
CA ARG A 730 -0.54 55.55 1.69
C ARG A 730 -0.98 56.92 1.21
#